data_AF-A0A1F3XSL6-F1
#
_entry.id   AF-A0A1F3XSL6-F1
#
_cell.length_a   1.000
_cell.length_b   1.000
_cell.length_c   1.000
_cell.angle_alpha   90.00
_cell.angle_beta   90.00
_cell.angle_gamma   90.00
#
_symmetry.space_group_name_H-M   'P 1'
#
loop_
_entity.id
_entity.type
_entity.pdbx_description
1 polymer ?
#
loop_
_entity_poly.entity_id
_entity_poly.type
_entity_poly.pdbx_seq_one_letter_code
_entity_poly.pdbx_strand_id
1 'polypeptide(L)'
;MPKDGKKRGFFTRLRLSSFWTSGQTTPALRQFKEGHFWGNSYLTTGPKQKTGEKGQASILIGMMMLTFILFFGFAVNTGMLINAKINLQNAADLAAYAGAAQQARLLTNISYLNYEMRRQYKKFLFRYYVIGNMAQDSFPKGPANGPVPWRPSRYKDITYQVPVVCIIYNGTDNYCHMTELPQIMIPPATPLDAINTTLVNQLEQIEQIRLENCKSIGSSNAFVLLLWLFNSDPDLSKLSLSGKYRDFLQVTKGLTYGLGLVPRELILRWRIDTLNSYINAPPEIAVTRERVNTLKNFVDPIAKERTVDAFLSAYNTLGNNTFADDNEIIMDELIPPQLSVLKDIKTRFDTYALDYELINTGHSPRGANCQPMMRPVTLPAELTLGVYKDPSVLTYYALRLKAKARVLFSPFGDMELKAYAAAQPFGSRIGPELSAGHFLRSGVANPSPRSLDLVGSVPNLPILSGDPIQPTRGTGFDNQAVSGVFYAGLQAGPYSLIDQTNFNRGYQVAMVPNPWEKGKYNIINDLGEDYFVSNFDKNRIAAFWAPVFPLDKKSNLAGSVSNALDALFPPSTTSGSNVSQSDLDNMRSQLKSVMTQYMTRLESGDGEVIGGIKEGFNIVRLEDPFSTRPGDPKAPTPIPINLPGTLLMNSPQDVKTSWDNTKNNQQYAKGRVGYSVKIVSFESLTNRKQPANSDGTGWMNELTPGAEGDEDLPYIRH
;
A
#
# COMPACT_ATOMS: atom_id res chain seq x y z
N MET A 1 8.17 -20.76 45.90
CA MET A 1 8.14 -19.42 46.52
C MET A 1 7.22 -18.52 45.70
N PRO A 2 5.98 -18.25 46.14
CA PRO A 2 5.10 -17.29 45.48
C PRO A 2 5.14 -15.94 46.23
N LYS A 3 5.06 -14.83 45.50
CA LYS A 3 4.60 -13.56 46.05
C LYS A 3 3.56 -12.94 45.13
N ASP A 4 2.38 -12.83 45.72
CA ASP A 4 1.16 -12.22 45.21
C ASP A 4 1.33 -10.74 44.84
N GLY A 5 0.72 -10.35 43.73
CA GLY A 5 0.55 -8.96 43.31
C GLY A 5 -0.91 -8.65 43.03
N LYS A 6 -1.69 -8.38 44.09
CA LYS A 6 -3.04 -7.82 44.03
C LYS A 6 -3.05 -6.52 43.22
N LYS A 7 -3.89 -6.43 42.17
CA LYS A 7 -4.34 -5.14 41.62
C LYS A 7 -5.86 -5.02 41.75
N ARG A 8 -6.25 -3.95 42.43
CA ARG A 8 -7.62 -3.54 42.76
C ARG A 8 -8.35 -3.08 41.50
N GLY A 9 -9.55 -3.62 41.27
CA GLY A 9 -10.48 -3.11 40.26
C GLY A 9 -11.20 -1.85 40.78
N PHE A 10 -11.14 -0.78 40.00
CA PHE A 10 -12.00 0.39 40.13
C PHE A 10 -13.12 0.23 39.09
N PHE A 11 -14.34 -0.11 39.55
CA PHE A 11 -15.54 -0.12 38.73
C PHE A 11 -16.35 1.14 39.04
N THR A 12 -16.32 2.11 38.13
CA THR A 12 -17.21 3.28 38.17
C THR A 12 -18.47 2.93 37.39
N ARG A 13 -19.57 2.69 38.11
CA ARG A 13 -20.90 2.41 37.58
C ARG A 13 -21.55 3.73 37.13
N LEU A 14 -21.59 4.00 35.83
CA LEU A 14 -22.46 5.02 35.24
C LEU A 14 -23.84 4.39 34.99
N ARG A 15 -24.85 4.81 35.77
CA ARG A 15 -26.27 4.53 35.53
C ARG A 15 -26.77 5.51 34.47
N LEU A 16 -27.05 5.02 33.26
CA LEU A 16 -27.95 5.67 32.30
C LEU A 16 -29.33 5.05 32.49
N SER A 17 -30.30 5.86 32.91
CA SER A 17 -31.73 5.50 32.95
C SER A 17 -32.32 5.67 31.55
N SER A 18 -32.61 4.57 30.88
CA SER A 18 -33.43 4.54 29.66
C SER A 18 -34.91 4.47 30.04
N PHE A 19 -35.68 5.35 29.43
CA PHE A 19 -37.14 5.36 29.40
C PHE A 19 -37.60 4.74 28.07
N TRP A 20 -38.74 4.07 28.10
CA TRP A 20 -39.57 3.55 27.00
C TRP A 20 -39.13 2.29 26.24
N THR A 21 -39.90 1.20 26.41
CA THR A 21 -40.60 0.56 25.28
C THR A 21 -41.68 -0.42 25.72
N SER A 22 -42.73 -0.42 24.88
CA SER A 22 -43.72 -1.47 24.59
C SER A 22 -44.85 -1.73 25.59
N GLY A 23 -46.06 -1.41 25.11
CA GLY A 23 -47.30 -1.91 25.65
C GLY A 23 -47.58 -3.35 25.23
N GLN A 24 -48.38 -4.01 26.06
CA GLN A 24 -49.17 -5.17 25.70
C GLN A 24 -50.62 -4.92 26.13
N THR A 25 -51.51 -5.14 25.18
CA THR A 25 -52.97 -5.18 25.32
C THR A 25 -53.42 -6.51 25.93
N THR A 26 -54.40 -6.48 26.83
CA THR A 26 -55.68 -7.27 26.86
C THR A 26 -56.30 -7.33 28.28
N PRO A 27 -57.62 -7.64 28.41
CA PRO A 27 -58.52 -6.95 29.34
C PRO A 27 -58.95 -7.80 30.54
N ALA A 28 -59.48 -7.17 31.59
CA ALA A 28 -60.31 -7.85 32.58
C ALA A 28 -61.34 -6.91 33.21
N LEU A 29 -62.61 -7.22 32.90
CA LEU A 29 -63.84 -6.94 33.63
C LEU A 29 -63.68 -6.68 35.15
N ARG A 30 -64.33 -5.62 35.65
CA ARG A 30 -65.05 -5.70 36.94
C ARG A 30 -66.12 -4.61 37.11
N GLN A 31 -67.36 -5.09 36.99
CA GLN A 31 -68.55 -4.80 37.79
C GLN A 31 -68.86 -3.36 38.25
N PHE A 32 -69.93 -2.85 37.64
CA PHE A 32 -70.95 -1.99 38.24
C PHE A 32 -71.28 -2.38 39.69
N LYS A 33 -71.36 -1.38 40.56
CA LYS A 33 -72.27 -1.40 41.71
C LYS A 33 -72.82 -0.01 41.98
N GLU A 34 -74.14 0.05 41.97
CA GLU A 34 -74.99 1.19 42.24
C GLU A 34 -74.85 1.68 43.69
N GLY A 35 -75.10 2.96 43.91
CA GLY A 35 -75.22 3.59 45.23
C GLY A 35 -76.09 4.84 45.15
N HIS A 36 -77.28 4.74 45.74
CA HIS A 36 -78.39 5.68 45.76
C HIS A 36 -78.11 7.06 46.41
N PHE A 37 -78.78 8.08 45.85
CA PHE A 37 -79.64 9.10 46.46
C PHE A 37 -79.52 9.38 47.98
N TRP A 38 -79.34 10.66 48.34
CA TRP A 38 -80.33 11.47 49.08
C TRP A 38 -80.03 12.97 48.85
N GLY A 39 -81.09 13.73 48.57
CA GLY A 39 -81.01 15.19 48.41
C GLY A 39 -80.99 15.92 49.75
N ASN A 40 -80.57 17.18 49.70
CA ASN A 40 -81.10 18.20 50.59
C ASN A 40 -81.02 19.57 49.91
N SER A 41 -82.20 20.14 49.72
CA SER A 41 -82.45 21.49 49.25
C SER A 41 -82.21 22.46 50.40
N TYR A 42 -81.35 23.46 50.21
CA TYR A 42 -81.38 24.69 50.99
C TYR A 42 -81.43 25.89 50.06
N LEU A 43 -82.59 26.52 50.06
CA LEU A 43 -82.85 27.87 49.57
C LEU A 43 -82.11 28.88 50.45
N THR A 44 -81.19 29.65 49.87
CA THR A 44 -80.80 30.95 50.44
C THR A 44 -80.65 31.99 49.31
N THR A 45 -81.69 32.82 49.22
CA THR A 45 -81.72 34.26 48.88
C THR A 45 -80.53 34.84 48.11
N GLY A 46 -80.82 35.29 46.88
CA GLY A 46 -79.85 35.89 45.97
C GLY A 46 -79.33 37.28 46.38
N PRO A 47 -78.11 37.63 45.97
CA PRO A 47 -77.65 39.01 45.93
C PRO A 47 -78.07 39.66 44.60
N LYS A 48 -78.51 40.91 44.71
CA LYS A 48 -78.90 41.79 43.60
C LYS A 48 -77.83 41.80 42.50
N GLN A 49 -78.24 41.38 41.30
CA GLN A 49 -77.46 41.43 40.07
C GLN A 49 -77.16 42.90 39.74
N LYS A 50 -75.90 43.32 39.95
CA LYS A 50 -75.40 44.57 39.38
C LYS A 50 -75.28 44.39 37.86
N THR A 51 -76.16 45.04 37.12
CA THR A 51 -76.11 45.14 35.66
C THR A 51 -74.91 46.01 35.27
N GLY A 52 -73.76 45.38 35.05
CA GLY A 52 -72.53 46.03 34.60
C GLY A 52 -71.39 45.09 34.17
N GLU A 53 -71.41 43.81 34.57
CA GLU A 53 -70.25 42.89 34.39
C GLU A 53 -70.50 41.68 33.47
N LYS A 54 -71.55 41.68 32.63
CA LYS A 54 -71.93 40.53 31.78
C LYS A 54 -71.01 40.24 30.57
N GLY A 55 -69.78 40.77 30.53
CA GLY A 55 -68.80 40.53 29.45
C GLY A 55 -67.36 40.28 29.91
N GLN A 56 -67.06 40.45 31.21
CA GLN A 56 -65.67 40.31 31.70
C GLN A 56 -65.24 38.84 31.79
N ALA A 57 -66.15 37.93 32.16
CA ALA A 57 -65.85 36.50 32.20
C ALA A 57 -65.57 35.90 30.80
N SER A 58 -66.28 36.34 29.76
CA SER A 58 -66.03 35.89 28.38
C SER A 58 -64.69 36.41 27.85
N ILE A 59 -64.30 37.64 28.20
CA ILE A 59 -62.99 38.21 27.83
C ILE A 59 -61.87 37.44 28.53
N LEU A 60 -62.03 37.13 29.82
CA LEU A 60 -61.06 36.34 30.59
C LEU A 60 -60.88 34.93 29.99
N ILE A 61 -61.97 34.23 29.68
CA ILE A 61 -61.93 32.90 29.06
C ILE A 61 -61.26 32.96 27.68
N GLY A 62 -61.60 33.97 26.87
CA GLY A 62 -60.98 34.20 25.58
C GLY A 62 -59.46 34.41 25.68
N MET A 63 -59.01 35.22 26.66
CA MET A 63 -57.58 35.42 26.92
C MET A 63 -56.89 34.14 27.37
N MET A 64 -57.48 33.39 28.32
CA MET A 64 -56.90 32.13 28.81
C MET A 64 -56.80 31.07 27.69
N MET A 65 -57.83 30.94 26.86
CA MET A 65 -57.84 30.01 25.73
C MET A 65 -56.79 30.40 24.67
N LEU A 66 -56.67 31.69 24.35
CA LEU A 66 -55.65 32.19 23.43
C LEU A 66 -54.24 31.92 23.98
N THR A 67 -53.99 32.21 25.25
CA THR A 67 -52.70 31.93 25.90
C THR A 67 -52.38 30.43 25.90
N PHE A 68 -53.36 29.56 26.14
CA PHE A 68 -53.17 28.11 26.08
C PHE A 68 -52.82 27.63 24.66
N ILE A 69 -53.51 28.14 23.63
CA ILE A 69 -53.21 27.83 22.23
C ILE A 69 -51.80 28.31 21.85
N LEU A 70 -51.38 29.49 22.31
CA LEU A 70 -50.02 30.00 22.09
C LEU A 70 -48.96 29.12 22.76
N PHE A 71 -49.17 28.72 24.02
CA PHE A 71 -48.25 27.81 24.71
C PHE A 71 -48.21 26.43 24.05
N PHE A 72 -49.35 25.92 23.59
CA PHE A 72 -49.42 24.65 22.87
C PHE A 72 -48.65 24.74 21.54
N GLY A 73 -48.88 25.79 20.75
CA GLY A 73 -48.14 26.04 19.51
C GLY A 73 -46.63 26.17 19.75
N PHE A 74 -46.23 26.89 20.81
CA PHE A 74 -44.83 26.99 21.22
C PHE A 74 -44.23 25.61 21.57
N ALA A 75 -44.91 24.81 22.39
CA ALA A 75 -44.42 23.48 22.77
C ALA A 75 -44.30 22.53 21.57
N VAL A 76 -45.26 22.56 20.64
CA VAL A 76 -45.21 21.78 19.39
C VAL A 76 -44.03 22.23 18.52
N ASN A 77 -43.85 23.55 18.35
CA ASN A 77 -42.72 24.12 17.59
C ASN A 77 -41.37 23.71 18.20
N THR A 78 -41.22 23.81 19.53
CA THR A 78 -40.00 23.38 20.24
C THR A 78 -39.76 21.89 20.06
N GLY A 79 -40.81 21.06 20.16
CA GLY A 79 -40.70 19.61 19.93
C GLY A 79 -40.25 19.27 18.51
N MET A 80 -40.83 19.93 17.50
CA MET A 80 -40.42 19.77 16.10
C MET A 80 -38.97 20.23 15.88
N LEU A 81 -38.57 21.35 16.47
CA LEU A 81 -37.21 21.89 16.37
C LEU A 81 -36.17 20.94 16.99
N ILE A 82 -36.46 20.38 18.16
CA ILE A 82 -35.59 19.39 18.83
C ILE A 82 -35.49 18.12 17.97
N ASN A 83 -36.60 17.61 17.45
CA ASN A 83 -36.59 16.44 16.58
C ASN A 83 -35.78 16.69 15.29
N ALA A 84 -35.99 17.85 14.65
CA ALA A 84 -35.22 18.25 13.48
C ALA A 84 -33.72 18.37 13.79
N LYS A 85 -33.35 18.92 14.95
CA LYS A 85 -31.96 19.03 15.40
C LYS A 85 -31.31 17.67 15.64
N ILE A 86 -32.01 16.73 16.28
CA ILE A 86 -31.51 15.36 16.49
C ILE A 86 -31.31 14.65 15.16
N ASN A 87 -32.27 14.76 14.24
CA ASN A 87 -32.16 14.18 12.90
C ASN A 87 -30.99 14.79 12.11
N LEU A 88 -30.79 16.11 12.21
CA LEU A 88 -29.67 16.81 11.58
C LEU A 88 -28.32 16.34 12.14
N GLN A 89 -28.23 16.14 13.46
CA GLN A 89 -27.00 15.62 14.08
C GLN A 89 -26.71 14.19 13.65
N ASN A 90 -27.71 13.30 13.65
CA ASN A 90 -27.55 11.92 13.18
C ASN A 90 -27.12 11.87 11.70
N ALA A 91 -27.69 12.73 10.86
CA ALA A 91 -27.29 12.87 9.46
C ALA A 91 -25.84 13.38 9.34
N ALA A 92 -25.44 14.37 10.13
CA ALA A 92 -24.06 14.87 10.14
C ALA A 92 -23.07 13.79 10.58
N ASP A 93 -23.38 13.03 11.63
CA ASP A 93 -22.55 11.92 12.11
C ASP A 93 -22.39 10.83 11.05
N LEU A 94 -23.47 10.46 10.36
CA LEU A 94 -23.43 9.48 9.28
C LEU A 94 -22.62 9.99 8.07
N ALA A 95 -22.76 11.26 7.72
CA ALA A 95 -21.96 11.89 6.67
C ALA A 95 -20.47 11.92 7.03
N ALA A 96 -20.13 12.25 8.29
CA ALA A 96 -18.75 12.25 8.75
C ALA A 96 -18.18 10.83 8.70
N TYR A 97 -18.96 9.83 9.11
CA TYR A 97 -18.60 8.43 9.02
C TYR A 97 -18.36 7.98 7.57
N ALA A 98 -19.25 8.34 6.64
CA ALA A 98 -19.14 7.97 5.22
C ALA A 98 -17.91 8.60 4.54
N GLY A 99 -17.64 9.89 4.78
CA GLY A 99 -16.44 10.55 4.26
C GLY A 99 -15.15 9.97 4.83
N ALA A 100 -15.11 9.67 6.14
CA ALA A 100 -13.98 8.99 6.76
C ALA A 100 -13.81 7.54 6.25
N ALA A 101 -14.91 6.81 6.00
CA ALA A 101 -14.86 5.47 5.42
C ALA A 101 -14.17 5.48 4.05
N GLN A 102 -14.47 6.47 3.20
CA GLN A 102 -13.82 6.64 1.90
C GLN A 102 -12.32 6.91 2.04
N GLN A 103 -11.92 7.78 2.97
CA GLN A 103 -10.50 8.00 3.28
C GLN A 103 -9.81 6.72 3.78
N ALA A 104 -10.46 5.95 4.65
CA ALA A 104 -9.91 4.70 5.20
C ALA A 104 -9.69 3.64 4.12
N ARG A 105 -10.59 3.57 3.12
CA ARG A 105 -10.44 2.72 1.93
C ARG A 105 -9.21 3.11 1.11
N LEU A 106 -9.03 4.40 0.82
CA LEU A 106 -7.87 4.90 0.07
C LEU A 106 -6.55 4.64 0.80
N LEU A 107 -6.50 4.91 2.12
CA LEU A 107 -5.32 4.60 2.96
C LEU A 107 -4.97 3.11 2.95
N THR A 108 -6.00 2.25 2.92
CA THR A 108 -5.83 0.79 2.84
C THR A 108 -5.26 0.37 1.48
N ASN A 109 -5.78 0.92 0.39
CA ASN A 109 -5.22 0.69 -0.95
C ASN A 109 -3.76 1.17 -1.06
N ILE A 110 -3.42 2.31 -0.46
CA ILE A 110 -2.03 2.80 -0.38
C ILE A 110 -1.14 1.81 0.38
N SER A 111 -1.62 1.28 1.51
CA SER A 111 -0.88 0.28 2.28
C SER A 111 -0.63 -1.01 1.48
N TYR A 112 -1.62 -1.49 0.72
CA TYR A 112 -1.45 -2.64 -0.17
C TYR A 112 -0.43 -2.39 -1.27
N LEU A 113 -0.46 -1.23 -1.92
CA LEU A 113 0.53 -0.84 -2.92
C LEU A 113 1.93 -0.71 -2.31
N ASN A 114 2.04 -0.17 -1.09
CA ASN A 114 3.32 -0.06 -0.40
C ASN A 114 3.91 -1.43 -0.04
N TYR A 115 3.06 -2.38 0.35
CA TYR A 115 3.51 -3.77 0.53
C TYR A 115 3.86 -4.42 -0.81
N GLU A 116 3.18 -4.06 -1.91
CA GLU A 116 3.56 -4.55 -3.23
C GLU A 116 4.95 -4.02 -3.66
N MET A 117 5.30 -2.76 -3.37
CA MET A 117 6.68 -2.25 -3.55
C MET A 117 7.68 -3.14 -2.80
N ARG A 118 7.39 -3.44 -1.52
CA ARG A 118 8.20 -4.37 -0.73
C ARG A 118 8.35 -5.76 -1.39
N ARG A 119 7.29 -6.32 -1.98
CA ARG A 119 7.32 -7.60 -2.71
C ARG A 119 8.18 -7.53 -3.96
N GLN A 120 8.13 -6.43 -4.72
CA GLN A 120 8.95 -6.26 -5.92
C GLN A 120 10.44 -6.16 -5.58
N TYR A 121 10.77 -5.50 -4.48
CA TYR A 121 12.13 -5.53 -3.96
C TYR A 121 12.58 -6.93 -3.52
N LYS A 122 11.72 -7.71 -2.83
CA LYS A 122 12.00 -9.12 -2.51
C LYS A 122 12.19 -9.97 -3.76
N LYS A 123 11.37 -9.79 -4.80
CA LYS A 123 11.48 -10.47 -6.10
C LYS A 123 12.84 -10.20 -6.71
N PHE A 124 13.28 -8.94 -6.72
CA PHE A 124 14.61 -8.56 -7.18
C PHE A 124 15.72 -9.23 -6.35
N LEU A 125 15.62 -9.20 -5.02
CA LEU A 125 16.59 -9.84 -4.14
C LEU A 125 16.67 -11.35 -4.34
N PHE A 126 15.53 -12.02 -4.58
CA PHE A 126 15.53 -13.43 -4.91
C PHE A 126 16.26 -13.71 -6.24
N ARG A 127 16.01 -12.91 -7.28
CA ARG A 127 16.76 -13.01 -8.54
C ARG A 127 18.25 -12.83 -8.31
N TYR A 128 18.60 -11.81 -7.56
CA TYR A 128 19.98 -11.43 -7.31
C TYR A 128 20.73 -12.43 -6.43
N TYR A 129 20.21 -12.75 -5.25
CA TYR A 129 20.85 -13.64 -4.26
C TYR A 129 20.72 -15.12 -4.60
N VAL A 130 19.59 -15.56 -5.16
CA VAL A 130 19.33 -17.00 -5.38
C VAL A 130 19.62 -17.36 -6.82
N ILE A 131 18.87 -16.81 -7.79
CA ILE A 131 19.01 -17.20 -9.21
C ILE A 131 20.39 -16.83 -9.74
N GLY A 132 20.89 -15.64 -9.41
CA GLY A 132 22.18 -15.14 -9.86
C GLY A 132 23.38 -15.89 -9.27
N ASN A 133 23.21 -16.63 -8.17
CA ASN A 133 24.33 -17.28 -7.48
C ASN A 133 24.20 -18.80 -7.39
N MET A 134 23.07 -19.40 -7.78
CA MET A 134 22.84 -20.85 -7.67
C MET A 134 23.83 -21.71 -8.46
N ALA A 135 24.49 -21.12 -9.47
CA ALA A 135 25.54 -21.79 -10.23
C ALA A 135 26.86 -21.89 -9.47
N GLN A 136 27.06 -21.20 -8.35
CA GLN A 136 28.28 -21.28 -7.57
C GLN A 136 28.29 -22.55 -6.69
N ASP A 137 29.41 -23.27 -6.61
CA ASP A 137 29.52 -24.50 -5.80
C ASP A 137 29.35 -24.23 -4.29
N SER A 138 29.60 -22.99 -3.89
CA SER A 138 29.47 -22.54 -2.52
C SER A 138 28.06 -22.10 -2.11
N PHE A 139 27.14 -22.01 -3.07
CA PHE A 139 25.76 -21.60 -2.81
C PHE A 139 25.02 -22.68 -2.00
N PRO A 140 24.27 -22.33 -0.95
CA PRO A 140 23.58 -23.30 -0.11
C PRO A 140 22.49 -24.03 -0.89
N LYS A 141 22.64 -25.36 -1.03
CA LYS A 141 21.64 -26.24 -1.66
C LYS A 141 20.56 -26.73 -0.68
N GLY A 142 20.57 -26.21 0.54
CA GLY A 142 19.63 -26.53 1.61
C GLY A 142 19.81 -25.59 2.80
N PRO A 143 18.90 -25.62 3.78
CA PRO A 143 18.98 -24.73 4.94
C PRO A 143 20.23 -25.05 5.78
N ALA A 144 21.07 -24.05 5.98
CA ALA A 144 22.25 -24.11 6.84
C ALA A 144 22.38 -22.83 7.65
N ASN A 145 23.16 -22.84 8.73
CA ASN A 145 23.33 -21.63 9.55
C ASN A 145 24.52 -20.79 9.06
N GLY A 146 24.39 -19.47 9.19
CA GLY A 146 25.47 -18.52 8.97
C GLY A 146 25.42 -17.81 7.61
N PRO A 147 26.44 -16.99 7.32
CA PRO A 147 26.49 -16.17 6.11
C PRO A 147 26.79 -17.00 4.87
N VAL A 148 26.18 -16.65 3.75
CA VAL A 148 26.54 -17.24 2.46
C VAL A 148 27.99 -16.84 2.12
N PRO A 149 28.87 -17.78 1.73
CA PRO A 149 30.29 -17.49 1.53
C PRO A 149 30.61 -16.72 0.24
N TRP A 150 29.67 -16.61 -0.71
CA TRP A 150 29.80 -15.97 -2.03
C TRP A 150 31.18 -16.19 -2.68
N ARG A 151 31.37 -17.35 -3.30
CA ARG A 151 32.66 -17.75 -3.90
C ARG A 151 32.44 -18.71 -5.06
N PRO A 152 33.29 -18.67 -6.10
CA PRO A 152 33.12 -19.49 -7.30
C PRO A 152 33.19 -21.00 -6.98
N SER A 153 34.12 -21.39 -6.11
CA SER A 153 34.38 -22.78 -5.75
C SER A 153 34.50 -22.97 -4.23
N ARG A 154 34.41 -24.22 -3.75
CA ARG A 154 34.68 -24.58 -2.34
C ARG A 154 36.13 -24.33 -1.91
N TYR A 155 37.06 -24.17 -2.85
CA TYR A 155 38.44 -23.76 -2.55
C TYR A 155 38.47 -22.33 -1.96
N LYS A 156 39.39 -22.08 -1.02
CA LYS A 156 39.34 -20.89 -0.14
C LYS A 156 39.96 -19.63 -0.75
N ASP A 157 40.49 -19.71 -1.96
CA ASP A 157 41.44 -18.70 -2.46
C ASP A 157 40.77 -17.49 -3.10
N ILE A 158 39.51 -17.60 -3.52
CA ILE A 158 38.73 -16.48 -4.10
C ILE A 158 37.38 -16.39 -3.38
N THR A 159 37.07 -15.21 -2.86
CA THR A 159 35.75 -14.88 -2.30
C THR A 159 35.30 -13.53 -2.83
N TYR A 160 34.05 -13.48 -3.31
CA TYR A 160 33.40 -12.27 -3.77
C TYR A 160 32.88 -11.44 -2.60
N GLN A 161 32.57 -12.08 -1.47
CA GLN A 161 32.00 -11.48 -0.24
C GLN A 161 30.60 -10.87 -0.38
N VAL A 162 30.19 -10.57 -1.60
CA VAL A 162 28.89 -10.08 -2.00
C VAL A 162 28.30 -11.06 -3.02
N PRO A 163 26.97 -11.15 -3.12
CA PRO A 163 26.32 -11.86 -4.23
C PRO A 163 26.79 -11.28 -5.57
N VAL A 164 27.08 -12.16 -6.52
CA VAL A 164 27.51 -11.81 -7.87
C VAL A 164 26.70 -12.61 -8.87
N VAL A 165 26.02 -11.93 -9.80
CA VAL A 165 25.25 -12.59 -10.84
C VAL A 165 26.20 -13.34 -11.78
N CYS A 166 26.10 -14.67 -11.76
CA CYS A 166 26.71 -15.59 -12.70
C CYS A 166 25.72 -16.70 -13.03
N ILE A 167 25.22 -16.69 -14.27
CA ILE A 167 24.23 -17.64 -14.75
C ILE A 167 24.93 -18.60 -15.71
N ILE A 168 24.62 -19.90 -15.64
CA ILE A 168 25.09 -20.90 -16.60
C ILE A 168 23.94 -21.38 -17.47
N TYR A 169 24.23 -21.69 -18.73
CA TYR A 169 23.25 -22.20 -19.70
C TYR A 169 23.45 -23.69 -20.01
N ASN A 170 24.58 -24.26 -19.59
CA ASN A 170 24.89 -25.67 -19.73
C ASN A 170 25.19 -26.26 -18.35
N GLY A 171 24.62 -27.44 -18.05
CA GLY A 171 24.87 -28.16 -16.80
C GLY A 171 26.25 -28.82 -16.73
N THR A 172 26.93 -29.05 -17.86
CA THR A 172 28.26 -29.67 -17.89
C THR A 172 29.39 -28.67 -17.70
N ASP A 173 29.21 -27.43 -18.19
CA ASP A 173 30.27 -26.42 -18.24
C ASP A 173 29.90 -25.25 -17.35
N ASN A 174 30.48 -25.22 -16.15
CA ASN A 174 30.19 -24.19 -15.17
C ASN A 174 31.36 -23.22 -15.03
N TYR A 175 31.36 -22.18 -15.86
CA TYR A 175 32.35 -21.11 -15.78
C TYR A 175 32.24 -20.28 -14.49
N CYS A 176 31.12 -20.31 -13.77
CA CYS A 176 31.00 -19.61 -12.48
C CYS A 176 31.92 -20.21 -11.41
N HIS A 177 32.48 -21.40 -11.64
CA HIS A 177 33.47 -22.03 -10.77
C HIS A 177 34.92 -21.68 -11.14
N MET A 178 35.14 -21.08 -12.32
CA MET A 178 36.47 -20.84 -12.83
C MET A 178 37.12 -19.67 -12.09
N THR A 179 38.31 -19.93 -11.55
CA THR A 179 39.15 -18.91 -10.90
C THR A 179 40.06 -18.20 -11.90
N GLU A 180 40.40 -18.88 -12.99
CA GLU A 180 41.24 -18.39 -14.08
C GLU A 180 41.06 -19.32 -15.29
N LEU A 181 40.96 -18.75 -16.49
CA LEU A 181 41.13 -19.48 -17.74
C LEU A 181 42.50 -19.10 -18.32
N PRO A 182 43.50 -20.00 -18.24
CA PRO A 182 44.81 -19.71 -18.82
C PRO A 182 44.70 -19.53 -20.33
N GLN A 183 45.58 -18.69 -20.89
CA GLN A 183 45.77 -18.58 -22.33
C GLN A 183 46.18 -19.90 -22.97
N ILE A 184 45.81 -20.12 -24.22
CA ILE A 184 46.30 -21.26 -24.99
C ILE A 184 47.77 -21.01 -25.34
N MET A 185 48.65 -21.94 -24.96
CA MET A 185 50.06 -21.86 -25.33
C MET A 185 50.22 -22.20 -26.81
N ILE A 186 50.38 -21.16 -27.63
CA ILE A 186 50.60 -21.29 -29.08
C ILE A 186 52.11 -21.46 -29.31
N PRO A 187 52.56 -22.59 -29.90
CA PRO A 187 53.97 -22.79 -30.21
C PRO A 187 54.45 -21.79 -31.28
N PRO A 188 55.73 -21.43 -31.32
CA PRO A 188 56.27 -20.58 -32.37
C PRO A 188 56.13 -21.27 -33.73
N ALA A 189 55.70 -20.52 -34.75
CA ALA A 189 55.62 -21.01 -36.12
C ALA A 189 57.02 -21.33 -36.66
N THR A 190 57.21 -22.54 -37.20
CA THR A 190 58.43 -22.93 -37.91
C THR A 190 58.19 -22.87 -39.42
N PRO A 191 58.90 -22.01 -40.17
CA PRO A 191 58.58 -21.72 -41.57
C PRO A 191 58.78 -22.89 -42.55
N LEU A 192 59.49 -23.95 -42.13
CA LEU A 192 59.73 -25.14 -42.96
C LEU A 192 58.68 -26.25 -42.79
N ASP A 193 57.72 -26.06 -41.87
CA ASP A 193 56.68 -27.05 -41.58
C ASP A 193 55.29 -26.44 -41.82
N ALA A 194 54.69 -26.81 -42.94
CA ALA A 194 53.34 -26.40 -43.31
C ALA A 194 52.27 -26.91 -42.31
N ILE A 195 52.51 -28.06 -41.68
CA ILE A 195 51.63 -28.62 -40.65
C ILE A 195 51.70 -27.74 -39.39
N ASN A 196 52.91 -27.36 -38.95
CA ASN A 196 53.07 -26.45 -37.81
C ASN A 196 52.40 -25.08 -38.07
N THR A 197 52.57 -24.52 -39.27
CA THR A 197 51.92 -23.24 -39.63
C THR A 197 50.40 -23.34 -39.57
N THR A 198 49.82 -24.44 -40.07
CA THR A 198 48.37 -24.67 -40.02
C THR A 198 47.87 -24.83 -38.59
N LEU A 199 48.61 -25.58 -37.76
CA LEU A 199 48.29 -25.78 -36.35
C LEU A 199 48.34 -24.47 -35.54
N VAL A 200 49.36 -23.63 -35.76
CA VAL A 200 49.47 -22.31 -35.13
C VAL A 200 48.27 -21.44 -35.49
N ASN A 201 47.89 -21.38 -36.77
CA ASN A 201 46.73 -20.62 -37.22
C ASN A 201 45.43 -21.13 -36.57
N GLN A 202 45.25 -22.43 -36.43
CA GLN A 202 44.10 -23.02 -35.74
C GLN A 202 44.09 -22.68 -34.24
N LEU A 203 45.24 -22.75 -33.56
CA LEU A 203 45.34 -22.38 -32.15
C LEU A 203 45.09 -20.88 -31.92
N GLU A 204 45.56 -20.02 -32.82
CA GLU A 204 45.24 -18.59 -32.80
C GLU A 204 43.74 -18.33 -32.97
N GLN A 205 43.06 -19.06 -33.86
CA GLN A 205 41.60 -18.98 -34.00
C GLN A 205 40.87 -19.44 -32.74
N ILE A 206 41.29 -20.56 -32.14
CA ILE A 206 40.69 -21.06 -30.88
C ILE A 206 40.92 -20.05 -29.75
N GLU A 207 42.10 -19.43 -29.68
CA GLU A 207 42.40 -18.40 -28.71
C GLU A 207 41.52 -17.16 -28.91
N GLN A 208 41.28 -16.71 -30.14
CA GLN A 208 40.33 -15.62 -30.40
C GLN A 208 38.91 -15.98 -29.95
N ILE A 209 38.44 -17.20 -30.27
CA ILE A 209 37.13 -17.71 -29.81
C ILE A 209 37.07 -17.71 -28.27
N ARG A 210 38.16 -18.13 -27.59
CA ARG A 210 38.26 -18.10 -26.13
C ARG A 210 38.11 -16.69 -25.58
N LEU A 211 38.87 -15.72 -26.13
CA LEU A 211 38.84 -14.32 -25.70
C LEU A 211 37.46 -13.69 -25.93
N GLU A 212 36.83 -13.96 -27.08
CA GLU A 212 35.47 -13.50 -27.40
C GLU A 212 34.44 -14.12 -26.45
N ASN A 213 34.54 -15.41 -26.16
CA ASN A 213 33.66 -16.10 -25.22
C ASN A 213 33.79 -15.55 -23.80
N CYS A 214 35.01 -15.28 -23.31
CA CYS A 214 35.23 -14.66 -22.00
C CYS A 214 34.47 -13.32 -21.88
N LYS A 215 34.65 -12.43 -22.86
CA LYS A 215 33.93 -11.14 -22.91
C LYS A 215 32.41 -11.32 -23.05
N SER A 216 31.99 -12.34 -23.81
CA SER A 216 30.58 -12.67 -24.05
C SER A 216 29.87 -13.09 -22.77
N ILE A 217 30.49 -13.97 -21.97
CA ILE A 217 29.95 -14.43 -20.70
C ILE A 217 29.72 -13.24 -19.76
N GLY A 218 30.73 -12.39 -19.59
CA GLY A 218 30.63 -11.21 -18.73
C GLY A 218 29.51 -10.26 -19.15
N SER A 219 29.42 -9.99 -20.45
CA SER A 219 28.35 -9.18 -21.03
C SER A 219 26.96 -9.78 -20.81
N SER A 220 26.83 -11.11 -20.85
CA SER A 220 25.55 -11.80 -20.63
C SER A 220 25.06 -11.69 -19.18
N ASN A 221 25.96 -11.85 -18.20
CA ASN A 221 25.64 -11.72 -16.77
C ASN A 221 25.19 -10.28 -16.44
N ALA A 222 25.93 -9.29 -16.95
CA ALA A 222 25.58 -7.88 -16.79
C ALA A 222 24.24 -7.57 -17.46
N PHE A 223 23.98 -8.10 -18.66
CA PHE A 223 22.72 -7.92 -19.37
C PHE A 223 21.52 -8.46 -18.59
N VAL A 224 21.62 -9.65 -18.00
CA VAL A 224 20.54 -10.21 -17.17
C VAL A 224 20.28 -9.36 -15.93
N LEU A 225 21.34 -8.92 -15.25
CA LEU A 225 21.21 -8.02 -14.10
C LEU A 225 20.54 -6.69 -14.50
N LEU A 226 20.90 -6.12 -15.64
CA LEU A 226 20.27 -4.91 -16.18
C LEU A 226 18.79 -5.12 -16.49
N LEU A 227 18.40 -6.29 -17.02
CA LEU A 227 16.97 -6.60 -17.21
C LEU A 227 16.23 -6.72 -15.88
N TRP A 228 16.83 -7.33 -14.86
CA TRP A 228 16.20 -7.41 -13.53
C TRP A 228 16.00 -6.05 -12.87
N LEU A 229 16.87 -5.08 -13.16
CA LEU A 229 16.75 -3.71 -12.65
C LEU A 229 15.83 -2.84 -13.51
N PHE A 230 15.99 -2.85 -14.83
CA PHE A 230 15.48 -1.81 -15.74
C PHE A 230 14.54 -2.31 -16.84
N ASN A 231 14.20 -3.62 -16.88
CA ASN A 231 13.28 -4.10 -17.91
C ASN A 231 11.91 -3.39 -17.81
N SER A 232 11.49 -2.75 -18.89
CA SER A 232 10.21 -2.04 -19.00
C SER A 232 9.23 -2.73 -19.95
N ASP A 233 9.62 -3.84 -20.58
CA ASP A 233 8.74 -4.67 -21.38
C ASP A 233 8.56 -6.05 -20.71
N PRO A 234 7.41 -6.33 -20.07
CA PRO A 234 7.21 -7.58 -19.34
C PRO A 234 7.34 -8.83 -20.23
N ASP A 235 7.06 -8.72 -21.53
CA ASP A 235 7.08 -9.84 -22.48
C ASP A 235 8.37 -9.94 -23.29
N LEU A 236 9.24 -8.92 -23.16
CA LEU A 236 10.53 -8.79 -23.84
C LEU A 236 10.43 -8.80 -25.38
N SER A 237 9.25 -8.48 -25.93
CA SER A 237 8.92 -8.56 -27.36
C SER A 237 9.22 -7.29 -28.15
N LYS A 238 9.29 -6.14 -27.47
CA LYS A 238 9.45 -4.79 -28.05
C LYS A 238 10.83 -4.20 -27.79
N LEU A 239 11.71 -4.94 -27.12
CA LEU A 239 13.10 -4.54 -26.91
C LEU A 239 13.86 -4.61 -28.25
N SER A 240 14.20 -3.45 -28.81
CA SER A 240 15.09 -3.35 -29.97
C SER A 240 16.53 -3.56 -29.51
N LEU A 241 17.01 -4.80 -29.64
CA LEU A 241 18.36 -5.21 -29.23
C LEU A 241 19.24 -5.48 -30.44
N SER A 242 20.53 -5.20 -30.34
CA SER A 242 21.52 -5.63 -31.34
C SER A 242 21.64 -7.17 -31.36
N GLY A 243 22.16 -7.73 -32.46
CA GLY A 243 22.13 -9.18 -32.74
C GLY A 243 22.57 -10.07 -31.57
N LYS A 244 23.69 -9.74 -30.91
CA LYS A 244 24.22 -10.51 -29.77
C LYS A 244 23.29 -10.50 -28.55
N TYR A 245 22.73 -9.35 -28.19
CA TYR A 245 21.82 -9.23 -27.04
C TYR A 245 20.47 -9.88 -27.32
N ARG A 246 20.03 -9.93 -28.59
CA ARG A 246 18.86 -10.69 -28.98
C ARG A 246 19.05 -12.19 -28.73
N ASP A 247 20.22 -12.74 -29.05
CA ASP A 247 20.52 -14.15 -28.82
C ASP A 247 20.59 -14.46 -27.31
N PHE A 248 21.22 -13.57 -26.53
CA PHE A 248 21.17 -13.66 -25.05
C PHE A 248 19.74 -13.61 -24.52
N LEU A 249 18.90 -12.71 -25.06
CA LEU A 249 17.51 -12.59 -24.65
C LEU A 249 16.74 -13.89 -24.91
N GLN A 250 16.95 -14.55 -26.05
CA GLN A 250 16.28 -15.82 -26.36
C GLN A 250 16.57 -16.90 -25.32
N VAL A 251 17.82 -16.99 -24.86
CA VAL A 251 18.23 -17.98 -23.86
C VAL A 251 17.81 -17.58 -22.44
N THR A 252 17.77 -16.27 -22.14
CA THR A 252 17.50 -15.75 -20.78
C THR A 252 16.05 -15.35 -20.54
N LYS A 253 15.18 -15.39 -21.56
CA LYS A 253 13.79 -14.90 -21.48
C LYS A 253 13.01 -15.43 -20.27
N GLY A 254 13.17 -16.72 -19.94
CA GLY A 254 12.51 -17.33 -18.79
C GLY A 254 13.00 -16.81 -17.43
N LEU A 255 14.20 -16.24 -17.36
CA LEU A 255 14.79 -15.67 -16.14
C LEU A 255 14.49 -14.18 -15.98
N THR A 256 14.22 -13.49 -17.08
CA THR A 256 14.14 -12.02 -17.13
C THR A 256 12.73 -11.47 -17.40
N TYR A 257 11.71 -12.33 -17.44
CA TYR A 257 10.32 -11.93 -17.67
C TYR A 257 9.78 -10.96 -16.60
N GLY A 258 8.75 -10.19 -16.99
CA GLY A 258 8.11 -9.20 -16.12
C GLY A 258 8.93 -7.93 -15.97
N LEU A 259 8.33 -6.91 -15.37
CA LEU A 259 9.01 -5.63 -15.16
C LEU A 259 10.23 -5.79 -14.24
N GLY A 260 11.28 -5.03 -14.54
CA GLY A 260 12.42 -4.82 -13.67
C GLY A 260 12.02 -4.00 -12.46
N LEU A 261 12.87 -4.04 -11.43
CA LEU A 261 12.62 -3.36 -10.16
C LEU A 261 12.28 -1.87 -10.35
N VAL A 262 13.12 -1.14 -11.07
CA VAL A 262 13.01 0.33 -11.19
C VAL A 262 11.70 0.76 -11.87
N PRO A 263 11.36 0.28 -13.08
CA PRO A 263 10.06 0.55 -13.70
C PRO A 263 8.86 0.24 -12.80
N ARG A 264 8.89 -0.91 -12.12
CA ARG A 264 7.78 -1.38 -11.29
C ARG A 264 7.59 -0.51 -10.05
N GLU A 265 8.67 -0.16 -9.34
CA GLU A 265 8.62 0.73 -8.17
C GLU A 265 8.10 2.12 -8.55
N LEU A 266 8.51 2.66 -9.71
CA LEU A 266 8.02 3.95 -10.20
C LEU A 266 6.51 3.95 -10.44
N ILE A 267 5.99 2.92 -11.12
CA ILE A 267 4.55 2.78 -11.38
C ILE A 267 3.77 2.70 -10.07
N LEU A 268 4.22 1.85 -9.15
CA LEU A 268 3.56 1.68 -7.85
C LEU A 268 3.58 2.99 -7.05
N ARG A 269 4.70 3.72 -7.08
CA ARG A 269 4.81 5.03 -6.42
C ARG A 269 3.83 6.06 -7.01
N TRP A 270 3.70 6.13 -8.33
CA TRP A 270 2.74 7.04 -8.98
C TRP A 270 1.28 6.71 -8.64
N ARG A 271 0.94 5.42 -8.57
CA ARG A 271 -0.38 4.98 -8.07
C ARG A 271 -0.62 5.45 -6.64
N ILE A 272 0.38 5.31 -5.76
CA ILE A 272 0.30 5.79 -4.36
C ILE A 272 0.12 7.31 -4.32
N ASP A 273 0.89 8.07 -5.11
CA ASP A 273 0.77 9.53 -5.18
C ASP A 273 -0.60 9.98 -5.67
N THR A 274 -1.17 9.26 -6.64
CA THR A 274 -2.52 9.51 -7.13
C THR A 274 -3.56 9.29 -6.04
N LEU A 275 -3.51 8.15 -5.33
CA LEU A 275 -4.41 7.89 -4.20
C LEU A 275 -4.23 8.90 -3.06
N ASN A 276 -2.99 9.29 -2.76
CA ASN A 276 -2.71 10.31 -1.74
C ASN A 276 -3.24 11.69 -2.16
N SER A 277 -3.23 12.01 -3.46
CA SER A 277 -3.83 13.24 -3.98
C SER A 277 -5.35 13.26 -3.81
N TYR A 278 -6.03 12.11 -3.92
CA TYR A 278 -7.47 12.00 -3.64
C TYR A 278 -7.79 12.17 -2.16
N ILE A 279 -6.96 11.62 -1.27
CA ILE A 279 -7.11 11.85 0.19
C ILE A 279 -6.97 13.35 0.51
N ASN A 280 -5.98 14.00 -0.11
CA ASN A 280 -5.71 15.43 0.02
C ASN A 280 -6.54 16.31 -0.94
N ALA A 281 -7.64 15.79 -1.50
CA ALA A 281 -8.53 16.60 -2.30
C ALA A 281 -9.05 17.77 -1.44
N PRO A 282 -9.07 19.00 -1.97
CA PRO A 282 -9.45 20.19 -1.21
C PRO A 282 -10.87 20.06 -0.64
N PRO A 283 -11.17 20.74 0.48
CA PRO A 283 -12.52 20.75 1.03
C PRO A 283 -13.51 21.33 0.02
N GLU A 284 -14.66 20.68 -0.13
CA GLU A 284 -15.80 21.25 -0.85
C GLU A 284 -16.71 21.99 0.15
N ILE A 285 -17.06 23.23 -0.17
CA ILE A 285 -17.97 24.08 0.60
C ILE A 285 -19.28 24.26 -0.14
N ALA A 286 -20.34 24.58 0.59
CA ALA A 286 -21.67 24.82 0.07
C ALA A 286 -22.20 23.67 -0.81
N VAL A 287 -21.95 22.43 -0.42
CA VAL A 287 -22.35 21.25 -1.17
C VAL A 287 -23.85 21.04 -1.04
N THR A 288 -24.56 21.17 -2.16
CA THR A 288 -26.00 20.90 -2.32
C THR A 288 -26.23 19.66 -3.18
N ARG A 289 -27.49 19.22 -3.32
CA ARG A 289 -27.87 18.11 -4.20
C ARG A 289 -27.46 18.33 -5.65
N GLU A 290 -27.64 19.56 -6.16
CA GLU A 290 -27.22 19.94 -7.52
C GLU A 290 -25.70 19.87 -7.66
N ARG A 291 -24.95 20.40 -6.68
CA ARG A 291 -23.49 20.33 -6.67
C ARG A 291 -23.00 18.88 -6.68
N VAL A 292 -23.64 17.98 -5.93
CA VAL A 292 -23.31 16.55 -5.94
C VAL A 292 -23.52 15.91 -7.30
N ASN A 293 -24.57 16.28 -8.04
CA ASN A 293 -24.76 15.78 -9.41
C ASN A 293 -23.63 16.24 -10.34
N THR A 294 -23.17 17.48 -10.20
CA THR A 294 -21.99 17.98 -10.93
C THR A 294 -20.71 17.24 -10.54
N LEU A 295 -20.50 16.96 -9.25
CA LEU A 295 -19.34 16.21 -8.76
C LEU A 295 -19.32 14.75 -9.25
N LYS A 296 -20.49 14.10 -9.34
CA LYS A 296 -20.61 12.74 -9.91
C LYS A 296 -20.24 12.66 -11.38
N ASN A 297 -20.47 13.74 -12.13
CA ASN A 297 -20.16 13.84 -13.55
C ASN A 297 -18.78 14.44 -13.82
N PHE A 298 -17.95 14.61 -12.78
CA PHE A 298 -16.59 15.10 -12.93
C PHE A 298 -15.73 14.09 -13.70
N VAL A 299 -14.66 14.56 -14.37
CA VAL A 299 -13.76 13.71 -15.18
C VAL A 299 -13.15 12.58 -14.35
N ASP A 300 -12.82 12.88 -13.09
CA ASP A 300 -12.35 11.91 -12.11
C ASP A 300 -13.33 11.84 -10.93
N PRO A 301 -14.42 11.06 -11.04
CA PRO A 301 -15.46 11.03 -10.01
C PRO A 301 -14.94 10.47 -8.69
N ILE A 302 -13.89 9.63 -8.72
CA ILE A 302 -13.31 9.02 -7.53
C ILE A 302 -12.56 10.04 -6.67
N ALA A 303 -11.96 11.06 -7.30
CA ALA A 303 -11.40 12.21 -6.58
C ALA A 303 -12.46 12.99 -5.77
N LYS A 304 -13.75 12.82 -6.09
CA LYS A 304 -14.89 13.52 -5.45
C LYS A 304 -15.80 12.59 -4.64
N GLU A 305 -15.52 11.28 -4.62
CA GLU A 305 -16.37 10.27 -3.97
C GLU A 305 -16.55 10.53 -2.47
N ARG A 306 -15.50 10.99 -1.78
CA ARG A 306 -15.54 11.38 -0.36
C ARG A 306 -16.70 12.34 -0.06
N THR A 307 -16.75 13.45 -0.79
CA THR A 307 -17.75 14.50 -0.60
C THR A 307 -19.14 14.04 -1.04
N VAL A 308 -19.21 13.33 -2.17
CA VAL A 308 -20.48 12.81 -2.72
C VAL A 308 -21.13 11.84 -1.73
N ASP A 309 -20.37 10.88 -1.19
CA ASP A 309 -20.91 9.89 -0.27
C ASP A 309 -21.25 10.46 1.10
N ALA A 310 -20.44 11.40 1.60
CA ALA A 310 -20.76 12.13 2.83
C ALA A 310 -22.10 12.88 2.69
N PHE A 311 -22.27 13.67 1.64
CA PHE A 311 -23.50 14.42 1.42
C PHE A 311 -24.72 13.50 1.25
N LEU A 312 -24.62 12.47 0.40
CA LEU A 312 -25.73 11.56 0.15
C LEU A 312 -26.14 10.76 1.39
N SER A 313 -25.17 10.42 2.25
CA SER A 313 -25.44 9.75 3.52
C SER A 313 -26.23 10.65 4.48
N ALA A 314 -25.83 11.93 4.61
CA ALA A 314 -26.62 12.91 5.35
C ALA A 314 -28.01 13.10 4.73
N TYR A 315 -28.06 13.43 3.43
CA TYR A 315 -29.29 13.76 2.71
C TYR A 315 -30.34 12.64 2.80
N ASN A 316 -29.96 11.39 2.56
CA ASN A 316 -30.89 10.25 2.63
C ASN A 316 -31.37 9.93 4.07
N THR A 317 -30.70 10.47 5.09
CA THR A 317 -31.09 10.33 6.50
C THR A 317 -32.05 11.43 6.94
N LEU A 318 -31.99 12.60 6.28
CA LEU A 318 -32.90 13.71 6.52
C LEU A 318 -34.25 13.37 5.84
N GLY A 319 -35.27 13.03 6.64
CA GLY A 319 -36.58 12.67 6.09
C GLY A 319 -37.24 13.82 5.30
N ASN A 320 -37.92 13.49 4.20
CA ASN A 320 -38.54 14.44 3.24
C ASN A 320 -39.49 15.48 3.85
N ASN A 321 -40.00 15.26 5.07
CA ASN A 321 -41.03 16.11 5.68
C ASN A 321 -40.51 17.08 6.75
N THR A 322 -39.21 17.03 7.10
CA THR A 322 -38.67 17.82 8.22
C THR A 322 -38.01 19.14 7.77
N PHE A 323 -37.50 19.17 6.54
CA PHE A 323 -36.75 20.32 5.99
C PHE A 323 -37.48 20.88 4.78
N ALA A 324 -37.30 22.18 4.52
CA ALA A 324 -38.17 22.88 3.60
C ALA A 324 -38.00 22.40 2.15
N ASP A 325 -36.79 22.52 1.60
CA ASP A 325 -36.48 22.12 0.24
C ASP A 325 -35.12 21.41 0.14
N ASP A 326 -34.97 20.54 -0.86
CA ASP A 326 -33.73 19.79 -1.13
C ASP A 326 -32.50 20.68 -1.31
N ASN A 327 -32.70 21.92 -1.77
CA ASN A 327 -31.64 22.89 -2.03
C ASN A 327 -31.21 23.66 -0.78
N GLU A 328 -31.93 23.52 0.34
CA GLU A 328 -31.60 24.19 1.61
C GLU A 328 -30.72 23.34 2.53
N ILE A 329 -30.46 22.08 2.16
CA ILE A 329 -29.49 21.23 2.83
C ILE A 329 -28.12 21.52 2.23
N ILE A 330 -27.24 22.08 3.05
CA ILE A 330 -25.91 22.53 2.65
C ILE A 330 -24.87 21.85 3.54
N MET A 331 -23.87 21.22 2.93
CA MET A 331 -22.74 20.62 3.64
C MET A 331 -21.45 21.39 3.34
N ASP A 332 -20.67 21.69 4.37
CA ASP A 332 -19.33 22.26 4.26
C ASP A 332 -18.32 21.26 4.83
N GLU A 333 -17.31 20.88 4.06
CA GLU A 333 -16.19 20.10 4.58
C GLU A 333 -15.24 21.01 5.39
N LEU A 334 -14.95 20.61 6.63
CA LEU A 334 -14.09 21.32 7.57
C LEU A 334 -12.75 20.58 7.70
N ILE A 335 -12.06 20.36 6.58
CA ILE A 335 -10.79 19.63 6.55
C ILE A 335 -9.64 20.53 6.11
N PRO A 336 -8.41 20.31 6.62
CA PRO A 336 -7.24 21.04 6.16
C PRO A 336 -6.88 20.68 4.71
N PRO A 337 -6.13 21.53 4.00
CA PRO A 337 -5.65 21.23 2.65
C PRO A 337 -4.79 19.96 2.54
N GLN A 338 -4.14 19.56 3.64
CA GLN A 338 -3.30 18.36 3.71
C GLN A 338 -3.77 17.46 4.86
N LEU A 339 -4.31 16.31 4.49
CA LEU A 339 -4.83 15.27 5.39
C LEU A 339 -3.87 14.10 5.57
N SER A 340 -2.95 13.91 4.63
CA SER A 340 -1.97 12.83 4.63
C SER A 340 -0.68 13.28 3.95
N VAL A 341 0.44 13.21 4.69
CA VAL A 341 1.78 13.42 4.15
C VAL A 341 2.48 12.06 4.14
N LEU A 342 2.92 11.64 2.96
CA LEU A 342 3.71 10.42 2.78
C LEU A 342 5.17 10.80 2.56
N LYS A 343 6.07 10.12 3.26
CA LYS A 343 7.51 10.29 3.14
C LYS A 343 8.10 9.07 2.43
N ASP A 344 8.94 9.34 1.44
CA ASP A 344 9.62 8.31 0.66
C ASP A 344 10.72 7.63 1.48
N ILE A 345 10.83 6.31 1.33
CA ILE A 345 11.96 5.52 1.82
C ILE A 345 12.88 5.29 0.62
N LYS A 346 13.87 6.18 0.47
CA LYS A 346 14.82 6.18 -0.63
C LYS A 346 16.09 5.43 -0.27
N THR A 347 16.64 4.71 -1.24
CA THR A 347 17.90 4.01 -1.06
C THR A 347 18.70 3.94 -2.35
N ARG A 348 20.03 3.85 -2.22
CA ARG A 348 20.95 3.63 -3.32
C ARG A 348 21.81 2.42 -2.98
N PHE A 349 21.95 1.52 -3.94
CA PHE A 349 22.72 0.30 -3.76
C PHE A 349 23.49 -0.09 -5.01
N ASP A 350 24.50 -0.91 -4.79
CA ASP A 350 25.33 -1.53 -5.80
C ASP A 350 24.96 -3.00 -5.94
N THR A 351 24.93 -3.44 -7.19
CA THR A 351 24.77 -4.85 -7.55
C THR A 351 25.96 -5.28 -8.38
N TYR A 352 26.28 -6.57 -8.39
CA TYR A 352 27.49 -7.06 -9.05
C TYR A 352 27.13 -8.17 -10.03
N ALA A 353 27.75 -8.12 -11.21
CA ALA A 353 27.74 -9.20 -12.19
C ALA A 353 29.16 -9.72 -12.39
N LEU A 354 29.29 -11.01 -12.70
CA LEU A 354 30.58 -11.60 -13.02
C LEU A 354 30.96 -11.23 -14.45
N ASP A 355 32.06 -10.51 -14.60
CA ASP A 355 32.72 -10.19 -15.86
C ASP A 355 34.06 -10.95 -15.96
N TYR A 356 34.71 -10.91 -17.12
CA TYR A 356 36.04 -11.48 -17.32
C TYR A 356 36.97 -10.46 -17.94
N GLU A 357 38.02 -10.11 -17.20
CA GLU A 357 39.08 -9.25 -17.70
C GLU A 357 40.18 -10.08 -18.36
N LEU A 358 40.77 -9.51 -19.40
CA LEU A 358 41.93 -10.06 -20.08
C LEU A 358 43.20 -9.50 -19.46
N ILE A 359 43.87 -10.30 -18.62
CA ILE A 359 45.12 -9.89 -17.96
C ILE A 359 46.31 -10.40 -18.76
N ASN A 360 47.11 -9.46 -19.28
CA ASN A 360 48.38 -9.76 -19.92
C ASN A 360 49.40 -10.19 -18.86
N THR A 361 49.83 -11.45 -18.89
CA THR A 361 50.81 -11.98 -17.93
C THR A 361 52.26 -11.62 -18.26
N GLY A 362 52.50 -10.80 -19.29
CA GLY A 362 53.84 -10.34 -19.69
C GLY A 362 54.75 -11.39 -20.33
N HIS A 363 54.34 -12.66 -20.39
CA HIS A 363 55.16 -13.77 -20.90
C HIS A 363 54.91 -14.06 -22.40
N SER A 364 53.92 -13.44 -23.03
CA SER A 364 53.70 -13.49 -24.47
C SER A 364 52.93 -12.25 -24.92
N PRO A 365 53.33 -11.57 -26.01
CA PRO A 365 52.54 -10.49 -26.61
C PRO A 365 51.26 -11.00 -27.30
N ARG A 366 51.00 -12.31 -27.31
CA ARG A 366 49.93 -12.96 -28.09
C ARG A 366 48.75 -13.51 -27.28
N GLY A 367 48.72 -13.37 -25.95
CA GLY A 367 47.58 -13.88 -25.17
C GLY A 367 47.46 -13.30 -23.76
N ALA A 368 46.22 -13.27 -23.28
CA ALA A 368 45.83 -12.74 -21.98
C ALA A 368 45.01 -13.80 -21.23
N ASN A 369 45.29 -14.04 -19.95
CA ASN A 369 44.45 -14.96 -19.17
C ASN A 369 43.06 -14.32 -18.96
N CYS A 370 41.99 -15.11 -19.02
CA CYS A 370 40.68 -14.60 -18.63
C CYS A 370 40.54 -14.78 -17.12
N GLN A 371 40.47 -13.69 -16.39
CA GLN A 371 40.27 -13.72 -14.95
C GLN A 371 38.90 -13.15 -14.59
N PRO A 372 38.14 -13.82 -13.70
CA PRO A 372 36.86 -13.31 -13.26
C PRO A 372 37.05 -11.98 -12.52
N MET A 373 36.30 -10.97 -12.92
CA MET A 373 36.24 -9.66 -12.27
C MET A 373 34.79 -9.36 -11.91
N MET A 374 34.55 -8.73 -10.75
CA MET A 374 33.21 -8.26 -10.41
C MET A 374 32.97 -6.90 -11.04
N ARG A 375 31.90 -6.78 -11.83
CA ARG A 375 31.49 -5.51 -12.42
C ARG A 375 30.32 -4.92 -11.62
N PRO A 376 30.50 -3.76 -10.96
CA PRO A 376 29.41 -3.10 -10.28
C PRO A 376 28.41 -2.51 -11.29
N VAL A 377 27.13 -2.63 -10.93
CA VAL A 377 26.00 -1.94 -11.54
C VAL A 377 25.34 -1.15 -10.42
N THR A 378 25.68 0.14 -10.37
CA THR A 378 25.22 1.11 -9.37
C THR A 378 23.97 1.81 -9.86
N LEU A 379 22.98 1.97 -8.98
CA LEU A 379 21.84 2.83 -9.30
C LEU A 379 22.28 4.30 -9.43
N PRO A 380 21.86 5.01 -10.50
CA PRO A 380 22.31 6.37 -10.77
C PRO A 380 21.78 7.39 -9.75
N ALA A 381 20.59 7.15 -9.21
CA ALA A 381 20.01 7.94 -8.13
C ALA A 381 19.34 7.02 -7.09
N GLU A 382 18.85 7.62 -6.01
CA GLU A 382 18.12 6.88 -4.99
C GLU A 382 16.77 6.42 -5.53
N LEU A 383 16.45 5.15 -5.32
CA LEU A 383 15.17 4.53 -5.66
C LEU A 383 14.26 4.53 -4.44
N THR A 384 13.01 4.94 -4.62
CA THR A 384 11.97 4.81 -3.58
C THR A 384 11.53 3.35 -3.52
N LEU A 385 11.76 2.68 -2.37
CA LEU A 385 11.36 1.27 -2.13
C LEU A 385 10.13 1.13 -1.22
N GLY A 386 9.52 2.26 -0.88
CA GLY A 386 8.31 2.32 -0.08
C GLY A 386 8.05 3.72 0.45
N VAL A 387 6.96 3.85 1.18
CA VAL A 387 6.54 5.08 1.86
C VAL A 387 6.10 4.80 3.28
N TYR A 388 6.13 5.83 4.12
CA TYR A 388 5.46 5.82 5.41
C TYR A 388 4.65 7.10 5.59
N LYS A 389 3.63 7.05 6.44
CA LYS A 389 2.81 8.21 6.77
C LYS A 389 3.52 9.05 7.82
N ASP A 390 3.56 10.36 7.63
CA ASP A 390 4.10 11.28 8.63
C ASP A 390 3.24 11.25 9.92
N PRO A 391 3.80 10.81 11.07
CA PRO A 391 3.05 10.73 12.33
C PRO A 391 2.52 12.07 12.82
N SER A 392 3.11 13.18 12.39
CA SER A 392 2.71 14.53 12.78
C SER A 392 1.47 15.06 12.06
N VAL A 393 0.89 14.32 11.12
CA VAL A 393 -0.31 14.74 10.37
C VAL A 393 -1.47 13.81 10.69
N LEU A 394 -2.47 14.34 11.40
CA LEU A 394 -3.67 13.62 11.76
C LEU A 394 -4.62 13.58 10.57
N THR A 395 -4.97 12.39 10.09
CA THR A 395 -6.01 12.25 9.07
C THR A 395 -7.36 12.18 9.77
N TYR A 396 -8.27 13.07 9.41
CA TYR A 396 -9.66 13.06 9.87
C TYR A 396 -10.58 13.60 8.78
N TYR A 397 -11.87 13.41 8.96
CA TYR A 397 -12.91 14.02 8.16
C TYR A 397 -13.87 14.75 9.08
N ALA A 398 -14.04 16.04 8.87
CA ALA A 398 -14.96 16.86 9.64
C ALA A 398 -15.85 17.66 8.69
N LEU A 399 -17.08 17.90 9.09
CA LEU A 399 -18.05 18.64 8.30
C LEU A 399 -19.00 19.45 9.17
N ARG A 400 -19.62 20.42 8.53
CA ARG A 400 -20.79 21.15 9.01
C ARG A 400 -21.96 20.88 8.08
N LEU A 401 -23.11 20.57 8.64
CA LEU A 401 -24.37 20.40 7.92
C LEU A 401 -25.33 21.50 8.34
N LYS A 402 -25.85 22.25 7.37
CA LYS A 402 -26.84 23.32 7.55
C LYS A 402 -28.15 22.90 6.89
N ALA A 403 -29.26 23.15 7.55
CA ALA A 403 -30.59 22.95 6.96
C ALA A 403 -31.61 23.89 7.61
N LYS A 404 -32.59 24.37 6.84
CA LYS A 404 -33.72 25.13 7.39
C LYS A 404 -34.86 24.22 7.79
N ALA A 405 -35.26 24.30 9.06
CA ALA A 405 -36.39 23.54 9.57
C ALA A 405 -37.69 24.32 9.39
N ARG A 406 -38.70 23.67 8.81
CA ARG A 406 -40.07 24.21 8.73
C ARG A 406 -40.74 24.09 10.09
N VAL A 407 -41.04 25.22 10.70
CA VAL A 407 -41.74 25.28 11.99
C VAL A 407 -43.15 25.81 11.77
N LEU A 408 -44.15 24.93 11.91
CA LEU A 408 -45.56 25.18 11.53
C LEU A 408 -46.16 26.47 12.10
N PHE A 409 -45.77 26.87 13.31
CA PHE A 409 -46.34 28.04 14.00
C PHE A 409 -45.27 29.06 14.43
N SER A 410 -44.11 29.10 13.76
CA SER A 410 -43.06 30.07 14.10
C SER A 410 -43.40 31.46 13.55
N PRO A 411 -43.50 32.51 14.37
CA PRO A 411 -43.64 33.88 13.88
C PRO A 411 -42.34 34.41 13.26
N PHE A 412 -41.22 33.70 13.44
CA PHE A 412 -39.90 34.10 12.98
C PHE A 412 -39.51 33.49 11.62
N GLY A 413 -40.41 32.73 10.99
CA GLY A 413 -40.13 31.99 9.76
C GLY A 413 -39.31 30.72 10.01
N ASP A 414 -38.67 30.25 8.93
CA ASP A 414 -37.81 29.07 8.96
C ASP A 414 -36.52 29.35 9.76
N MET A 415 -36.15 28.41 10.63
CA MET A 415 -34.92 28.51 11.43
C MET A 415 -33.81 27.68 10.78
N GLU A 416 -32.63 28.28 10.61
CA GLU A 416 -31.43 27.56 10.19
C GLU A 416 -30.86 26.76 11.36
N LEU A 417 -30.75 25.45 11.15
CA LEU A 417 -30.10 24.53 12.07
C LEU A 417 -28.72 24.17 11.53
N LYS A 418 -27.72 24.15 12.40
CA LYS A 418 -26.37 23.69 12.10
C LYS A 418 -26.04 22.43 12.90
N ALA A 419 -25.38 21.45 12.31
CA ALA A 419 -24.81 20.30 13.00
C ALA A 419 -23.35 20.13 12.58
N TYR A 420 -22.54 19.65 13.51
CA TYR A 420 -21.11 19.44 13.32
C TYR A 420 -20.80 18.00 13.64
N ALA A 421 -19.98 17.37 12.80
CA ALA A 421 -19.54 16.01 13.04
C ALA A 421 -18.11 15.83 12.54
N ALA A 422 -17.38 14.95 13.23
CA ALA A 422 -16.05 14.56 12.82
C ALA A 422 -15.81 13.07 13.06
N ALA A 423 -15.07 12.46 12.15
CA ALA A 423 -14.69 11.06 12.22
C ALA A 423 -13.24 10.89 11.78
N GLN A 424 -12.54 9.98 12.46
CA GLN A 424 -11.17 9.61 12.15
C GLN A 424 -11.18 8.28 11.38
N PRO A 425 -10.61 8.23 10.17
CA PRO A 425 -10.36 6.98 9.48
C PRO A 425 -9.26 6.20 10.18
N PHE A 426 -9.53 4.95 10.52
CA PHE A 426 -8.49 3.98 10.88
C PHE A 426 -8.12 3.23 9.62
N GLY A 427 -7.18 3.84 8.90
CA GLY A 427 -6.51 3.22 7.79
C GLY A 427 -5.48 2.20 8.28
N SER A 428 -5.34 1.15 7.48
CA SER A 428 -4.21 0.23 7.43
C SER A 428 -2.87 0.91 7.73
N ARG A 429 -1.98 0.25 8.49
CA ARG A 429 -0.60 0.72 8.69
C ARG A 429 0.07 0.82 7.31
N ILE A 430 0.24 2.04 6.78
CA ILE A 430 0.79 2.24 5.44
C ILE A 430 2.16 1.58 5.33
N GLY A 431 3.01 1.82 6.31
CA GLY A 431 4.31 1.18 6.47
C GLY A 431 5.01 1.74 7.70
N PRO A 432 6.05 1.04 8.20
CA PRO A 432 6.90 1.55 9.26
C PRO A 432 7.79 2.68 8.75
N GLU A 433 8.20 3.58 9.64
CA GLU A 433 9.28 4.53 9.35
C GLU A 433 10.61 3.75 9.28
N LEU A 434 11.12 3.57 8.06
CA LEU A 434 12.39 2.89 7.81
C LEU A 434 13.38 3.87 7.18
N SER A 435 14.64 3.76 7.57
CA SER A 435 15.77 4.41 6.91
C SER A 435 16.36 3.53 5.80
N ALA A 436 17.15 4.13 4.91
CA ALA A 436 17.84 3.43 3.83
C ALA A 436 18.64 2.20 4.32
N GLY A 437 19.25 2.28 5.51
CA GLY A 437 20.03 1.19 6.11
C GLY A 437 19.26 -0.10 6.37
N HIS A 438 17.93 -0.08 6.37
CA HIS A 438 17.11 -1.30 6.50
C HIS A 438 17.03 -2.13 5.21
N PHE A 439 17.43 -1.53 4.09
CA PHE A 439 17.42 -2.12 2.75
C PHE A 439 18.84 -2.43 2.26
N LEU A 440 19.84 -2.19 3.11
CA LEU A 440 21.23 -2.20 2.73
C LEU A 440 22.05 -3.02 3.71
N ARG A 441 23.09 -3.65 3.18
CA ARG A 441 24.20 -4.21 3.96
C ARG A 441 25.48 -3.55 3.51
N SER A 442 26.32 -3.14 4.45
CA SER A 442 27.67 -2.67 4.12
C SER A 442 28.49 -3.80 3.49
N GLY A 443 29.16 -3.50 2.38
CA GLY A 443 30.23 -4.34 1.87
C GLY A 443 31.31 -4.52 2.94
N VAL A 444 31.85 -5.73 3.08
CA VAL A 444 33.00 -5.96 3.96
C VAL A 444 34.25 -5.74 3.11
N ALA A 445 35.04 -4.71 3.42
CA ALA A 445 36.37 -4.58 2.87
C ALA A 445 37.22 -5.74 3.44
N ASN A 446 37.85 -6.51 2.56
CA ASN A 446 38.79 -7.54 2.97
C ASN A 446 40.13 -7.17 2.35
N PRO A 447 41.26 -7.29 3.07
CA PRO A 447 42.57 -6.94 2.52
C PRO A 447 43.19 -8.05 1.66
N SER A 448 42.38 -8.95 1.05
CA SER A 448 42.97 -9.98 0.18
C SER A 448 43.48 -9.31 -1.10
N PRO A 449 44.68 -9.67 -1.61
CA PRO A 449 45.24 -9.08 -2.84
C PRO A 449 44.39 -9.33 -4.10
N ARG A 450 43.31 -10.12 -4.00
CA ARG A 450 42.31 -10.34 -5.05
C ARG A 450 40.88 -9.94 -4.67
N SER A 451 40.66 -9.35 -3.50
CA SER A 451 39.33 -8.80 -3.16
C SER A 451 39.21 -7.38 -3.69
N LEU A 452 38.19 -7.14 -4.51
CA LEU A 452 37.83 -5.78 -4.91
C LEU A 452 37.45 -4.96 -3.68
N ASP A 453 37.88 -3.70 -3.67
CA ASP A 453 37.31 -2.68 -2.81
C ASP A 453 35.82 -2.53 -3.16
N LEU A 454 34.96 -2.92 -2.23
CA LEU A 454 33.52 -2.72 -2.37
C LEU A 454 33.26 -1.22 -2.26
N VAL A 455 32.88 -0.60 -3.37
CA VAL A 455 32.67 0.85 -3.46
C VAL A 455 31.38 1.32 -2.75
N GLY A 456 30.51 0.40 -2.29
CA GLY A 456 29.30 0.81 -1.58
C GLY A 456 28.48 -0.30 -0.91
N SER A 457 27.17 -0.07 -0.81
CA SER A 457 26.23 -0.89 -0.06
C SER A 457 25.46 -1.85 -0.98
N VAL A 458 25.28 -3.08 -0.53
CA VAL A 458 24.58 -4.14 -1.27
C VAL A 458 23.12 -4.21 -0.84
N PRO A 459 22.16 -4.41 -1.76
CA PRO A 459 20.76 -4.54 -1.39
C PRO A 459 20.57 -5.77 -0.48
N ASN A 460 19.84 -5.65 0.62
CA ASN A 460 19.49 -6.77 1.52
C ASN A 460 18.21 -6.44 2.29
N LEU A 461 17.51 -7.44 2.82
CA LEU A 461 16.33 -7.24 3.64
C LEU A 461 16.30 -8.18 4.85
N PRO A 462 15.88 -7.68 6.03
CA PRO A 462 15.59 -8.56 7.16
C PRO A 462 14.36 -9.41 6.85
N ILE A 463 14.41 -10.68 7.27
CA ILE A 463 13.39 -11.71 7.01
C ILE A 463 12.91 -12.34 8.33
N LEU A 464 13.84 -12.69 9.22
CA LEU A 464 13.55 -13.38 10.47
C LEU A 464 13.12 -12.38 11.56
N SER A 465 12.29 -12.81 12.52
CA SER A 465 11.81 -11.95 13.61
C SER A 465 12.94 -11.38 14.49
N GLY A 466 14.11 -12.02 14.52
CA GLY A 466 15.29 -11.57 15.26
C GLY A 466 16.36 -10.90 14.40
N ASP A 467 16.13 -10.74 13.09
CA ASP A 467 17.09 -10.04 12.24
C ASP A 467 17.25 -8.57 12.71
N PRO A 468 18.48 -8.05 12.74
CA PRO A 468 18.71 -6.66 13.09
C PRO A 468 18.01 -5.74 12.10
N ILE A 469 17.67 -4.56 12.60
CA ILE A 469 17.03 -3.49 11.83
C ILE A 469 17.86 -3.12 10.59
N GLN A 470 19.18 -3.01 10.74
CA GLN A 470 20.14 -2.88 9.64
C GLN A 470 20.75 -4.25 9.35
N PRO A 471 20.47 -4.86 8.19
CA PRO A 471 20.99 -6.17 7.85
C PRO A 471 22.54 -6.20 7.86
N THR A 472 23.08 -7.16 8.61
CA THR A 472 24.52 -7.46 8.63
C THR A 472 24.80 -8.75 7.86
N ARG A 473 26.09 -9.11 7.74
CA ARG A 473 26.50 -10.34 7.05
C ARG A 473 25.83 -11.55 7.71
N GLY A 474 25.19 -12.40 6.92
CA GLY A 474 24.49 -13.59 7.43
C GLY A 474 23.12 -13.35 8.06
N THR A 475 22.51 -12.20 7.78
CA THR A 475 21.11 -11.89 8.13
C THR A 475 20.31 -11.64 6.85
N GLY A 476 18.99 -11.81 6.91
CA GLY A 476 18.16 -11.56 5.74
C GLY A 476 18.41 -12.53 4.59
N PHE A 477 18.51 -12.00 3.35
CA PHE A 477 18.80 -12.80 2.15
C PHE A 477 20.23 -13.37 2.10
N ASP A 478 21.14 -12.85 2.94
CA ASP A 478 22.53 -13.31 3.08
C ASP A 478 22.68 -14.48 4.08
N ASN A 479 21.58 -14.92 4.70
CA ASN A 479 21.57 -16.05 5.60
C ASN A 479 21.35 -17.36 4.83
N GLN A 480 22.24 -18.35 5.01
CA GLN A 480 22.15 -19.65 4.35
C GLN A 480 20.81 -20.38 4.62
N ALA A 481 20.18 -20.15 5.78
CA ALA A 481 18.91 -20.78 6.13
C ALA A 481 17.78 -20.22 5.26
N VAL A 482 17.83 -18.92 4.97
CA VAL A 482 16.88 -18.21 4.11
C VAL A 482 17.13 -18.60 2.65
N SER A 483 18.36 -18.43 2.14
CA SER A 483 18.69 -18.73 0.75
C SER A 483 18.47 -20.20 0.40
N GLY A 484 18.78 -21.12 1.33
CA GLY A 484 18.57 -22.56 1.16
C GLY A 484 17.10 -22.95 1.06
N VAL A 485 16.21 -22.32 1.83
CA VAL A 485 14.76 -22.54 1.71
C VAL A 485 14.22 -21.97 0.41
N PHE A 486 14.67 -20.78 0.01
CA PHE A 486 14.30 -20.19 -1.27
C PHE A 486 14.76 -21.02 -2.47
N TYR A 487 15.96 -21.61 -2.39
CA TYR A 487 16.45 -22.57 -3.37
C TYR A 487 15.63 -23.86 -3.39
N ALA A 488 15.27 -24.40 -2.22
CA ALA A 488 14.36 -25.56 -2.15
C ALA A 488 13.00 -25.25 -2.80
N GLY A 489 12.52 -24.00 -2.70
CA GLY A 489 11.33 -23.53 -3.41
C GLY A 489 11.42 -23.63 -4.93
N LEU A 490 12.62 -23.63 -5.52
CA LEU A 490 12.85 -23.85 -6.95
C LEU A 490 12.87 -25.33 -7.35
N GLN A 491 13.00 -26.27 -6.41
CA GLN A 491 13.20 -27.69 -6.77
C GLN A 491 11.93 -28.51 -6.58
N ALA A 492 11.53 -29.29 -7.58
CA ALA A 492 10.54 -30.35 -7.38
C ALA A 492 11.15 -31.56 -6.65
N GLY A 493 12.47 -31.72 -6.75
CA GLY A 493 13.28 -32.71 -6.04
C GLY A 493 14.78 -32.43 -6.25
N PRO A 494 15.67 -33.18 -5.58
CA PRO A 494 17.10 -33.00 -5.77
C PRO A 494 17.48 -33.20 -7.24
N TYR A 495 18.19 -32.23 -7.82
CA TYR A 495 18.66 -32.22 -9.21
C TYR A 495 17.56 -32.17 -10.30
N SER A 496 16.30 -31.85 -9.95
CA SER A 496 15.26 -31.64 -10.96
C SER A 496 15.59 -30.44 -11.86
N LEU A 497 15.34 -30.57 -13.17
CA LEU A 497 15.37 -29.43 -14.08
C LEU A 497 14.40 -28.35 -13.58
N ILE A 498 14.88 -27.12 -13.42
CA ILE A 498 14.07 -26.00 -12.96
C ILE A 498 13.33 -25.43 -14.17
N ASP A 499 12.04 -25.70 -14.26
CA ASP A 499 11.18 -25.14 -15.31
C ASP A 499 10.57 -23.79 -14.89
N GLN A 500 9.76 -23.19 -15.78
CA GLN A 500 9.08 -21.93 -15.50
C GLN A 500 8.12 -22.03 -14.30
N THR A 501 7.48 -23.18 -14.08
CA THR A 501 6.58 -23.41 -12.94
C THR A 501 7.36 -23.37 -11.64
N ASN A 502 8.52 -24.00 -11.61
CA ASN A 502 9.45 -23.97 -10.49
C ASN A 502 9.92 -22.53 -10.19
N PHE A 503 10.26 -21.75 -11.23
CA PHE A 503 10.62 -20.34 -11.07
C PHE A 503 9.48 -19.51 -10.48
N ASN A 504 8.28 -19.62 -11.05
CA ASN A 504 7.09 -18.92 -10.55
C ASN A 504 6.83 -19.27 -9.08
N ARG A 505 6.96 -20.55 -8.70
CA ARG A 505 6.82 -20.98 -7.30
C ARG A 505 7.91 -20.38 -6.41
N GLY A 506 9.16 -20.40 -6.84
CA GLY A 506 10.28 -19.79 -6.12
C GLY A 506 10.08 -18.29 -5.89
N TYR A 507 9.58 -17.57 -6.90
CA TYR A 507 9.22 -16.15 -6.77
C TYR A 507 8.14 -15.93 -5.73
N GLN A 508 7.03 -16.68 -5.79
CA GLN A 508 5.97 -16.53 -4.80
C GLN A 508 6.46 -16.83 -3.39
N VAL A 509 7.25 -17.91 -3.22
CA VAL A 509 7.91 -18.27 -1.96
C VAL A 509 8.78 -17.13 -1.41
N ALA A 510 9.54 -16.44 -2.26
CA ALA A 510 10.38 -15.34 -1.82
C ALA A 510 9.61 -14.05 -1.52
N MET A 511 8.43 -13.88 -2.14
CA MET A 511 7.58 -12.70 -1.96
C MET A 511 6.58 -12.84 -0.80
N VAL A 512 6.49 -14.01 -0.16
CA VAL A 512 5.56 -14.21 0.96
C VAL A 512 5.84 -13.24 2.11
N PRO A 513 4.82 -12.92 2.91
CA PRO A 513 5.02 -12.11 4.10
C PRO A 513 5.84 -12.87 5.14
N ASN A 514 6.87 -12.21 5.66
CA ASN A 514 7.81 -12.81 6.60
C ASN A 514 7.63 -12.29 8.04
N PRO A 515 8.13 -13.00 9.06
CA PRO A 515 7.92 -12.61 10.45
C PRO A 515 8.44 -11.22 10.82
N TRP A 516 9.47 -10.71 10.14
CA TRP A 516 9.96 -9.34 10.40
C TRP A 516 8.93 -8.27 10.03
N GLU A 517 8.02 -8.57 9.10
CA GLU A 517 6.96 -7.65 8.61
C GLU A 517 5.71 -7.64 9.49
N LYS A 518 5.65 -8.52 10.51
CA LYS A 518 4.52 -8.63 11.43
C LYS A 518 4.15 -7.27 12.03
N GLY A 519 2.91 -6.86 11.79
CA GLY A 519 2.37 -5.58 12.26
C GLY A 519 3.00 -4.32 11.64
N LYS A 520 3.84 -4.42 10.61
CA LYS A 520 4.45 -3.24 9.98
C LYS A 520 3.68 -2.76 8.75
N TYR A 521 3.19 -3.71 7.97
CA TYR A 521 2.41 -3.46 6.76
C TYR A 521 1.02 -4.05 6.93
N ASN A 522 0.02 -3.44 6.30
CA ASN A 522 -1.24 -4.14 6.09
C ASN A 522 -1.14 -4.95 4.81
N ILE A 523 -1.29 -6.26 4.95
CA ILE A 523 -1.14 -7.18 3.84
C ILE A 523 -2.53 -7.74 3.52
N ILE A 524 -2.93 -7.57 2.27
CA ILE A 524 -4.17 -8.12 1.74
C ILE A 524 -4.12 -9.65 1.83
N ASN A 525 -5.11 -10.26 2.48
CA ASN A 525 -5.16 -11.69 2.72
C ASN A 525 -6.60 -12.12 2.98
N ASP A 526 -6.94 -13.33 2.51
CA ASP A 526 -8.18 -14.03 2.85
C ASP A 526 -7.86 -15.22 3.78
N LEU A 527 -6.87 -15.06 4.68
CA LEU A 527 -6.56 -16.06 5.68
C LEU A 527 -7.62 -16.00 6.80
N GLY A 528 -8.18 -17.17 7.15
CA GLY A 528 -9.23 -17.31 8.17
C GLY A 528 -10.64 -17.13 7.62
N GLU A 529 -11.64 -17.54 8.42
CA GLU A 529 -13.06 -17.32 8.10
C GLU A 529 -13.41 -15.85 8.35
N ASP A 530 -13.15 -15.00 7.35
CA ASP A 530 -13.65 -13.62 7.33
C ASP A 530 -14.83 -13.55 6.36
N TYR A 531 -16.05 -13.73 6.87
CA TYR A 531 -17.27 -13.74 6.06
C TYR A 531 -17.59 -12.38 5.41
N PHE A 532 -16.89 -11.32 5.79
CA PHE A 532 -17.19 -9.97 5.34
C PHE A 532 -16.38 -9.50 4.15
N VAL A 533 -15.17 -10.01 4.00
CA VAL A 533 -14.24 -9.51 2.98
C VAL A 533 -13.50 -10.67 2.35
N SER A 534 -13.97 -11.08 1.16
CA SER A 534 -13.15 -11.80 0.20
C SER A 534 -12.44 -10.76 -0.66
N ASN A 535 -11.17 -10.52 -0.39
CA ASN A 535 -10.38 -9.55 -1.15
C ASN A 535 -10.00 -10.10 -2.51
N PHE A 536 -9.82 -11.42 -2.59
CA PHE A 536 -9.41 -12.08 -3.81
C PHE A 536 -10.58 -12.78 -4.50
N ASP A 537 -10.54 -12.79 -5.83
CA ASP A 537 -11.46 -13.55 -6.66
C ASP A 537 -11.16 -15.06 -6.61
N LYS A 538 -11.91 -15.86 -7.38
CA LYS A 538 -11.69 -17.30 -7.53
C LYS A 538 -10.29 -17.67 -8.01
N ASN A 539 -9.60 -16.75 -8.68
CA ASN A 539 -8.25 -16.94 -9.17
C ASN A 539 -7.21 -16.43 -8.15
N ARG A 540 -7.62 -15.97 -6.97
CA ARG A 540 -6.74 -15.33 -5.99
C ARG A 540 -6.09 -14.02 -6.48
N ILE A 541 -6.84 -13.23 -7.26
CA ILE A 541 -6.47 -11.86 -7.65
C ILE A 541 -7.38 -10.87 -6.93
N ALA A 542 -6.76 -9.91 -6.25
CA ALA A 542 -7.44 -8.71 -5.78
C ALA A 542 -7.32 -7.62 -6.84
N ALA A 543 -8.40 -6.90 -7.08
CA ALA A 543 -8.42 -5.79 -8.02
C ALA A 543 -9.10 -4.60 -7.38
N PHE A 544 -8.46 -3.44 -7.46
CA PHE A 544 -9.02 -2.19 -6.97
C PHE A 544 -8.58 -1.01 -7.83
N TRP A 545 -9.35 0.07 -7.74
CA TRP A 545 -9.06 1.30 -8.45
C TRP A 545 -7.87 2.02 -7.80
N ALA A 546 -6.81 2.22 -8.59
CA ALA A 546 -5.61 2.94 -8.19
C ALA A 546 -4.85 3.42 -9.43
N PRO A 547 -5.34 4.43 -10.15
CA PRO A 547 -4.79 4.82 -11.44
C PRO A 547 -3.35 5.29 -11.31
N VAL A 548 -2.54 5.08 -12.35
CA VAL A 548 -1.12 5.48 -12.34
C VAL A 548 -0.99 7.00 -12.20
N PHE A 549 -1.84 7.76 -12.90
CA PHE A 549 -1.98 9.20 -12.73
C PHE A 549 -3.46 9.56 -12.59
N PRO A 550 -3.80 10.70 -11.95
CA PRO A 550 -5.16 11.23 -11.94
C PRO A 550 -5.73 11.34 -13.36
N LEU A 551 -7.02 11.06 -13.56
CA LEU A 551 -7.61 10.98 -14.90
C LEU A 551 -7.56 12.31 -15.66
N ASP A 552 -7.61 13.43 -14.94
CA ASP A 552 -7.46 14.80 -15.47
C ASP A 552 -6.04 15.11 -15.98
N LYS A 553 -5.02 14.38 -15.50
CA LYS A 553 -3.61 14.56 -15.90
C LYS A 553 -3.17 13.63 -17.03
N LYS A 554 -4.07 12.79 -17.55
CA LYS A 554 -3.77 11.78 -18.57
C LYS A 554 -3.14 12.37 -19.83
N SER A 555 -3.50 13.59 -20.22
CA SER A 555 -2.96 14.27 -21.41
C SER A 555 -1.45 14.58 -21.34
N ASN A 556 -0.85 14.63 -20.15
CA ASN A 556 0.58 14.91 -19.93
C ASN A 556 1.36 13.69 -19.40
N LEU A 557 0.95 12.49 -19.79
CA LEU A 557 1.58 11.25 -19.35
C LEU A 557 3.07 11.17 -19.74
N ALA A 558 3.39 11.40 -21.01
CA ALA A 558 4.75 11.31 -21.51
C ALA A 558 5.72 12.30 -20.83
N GLY A 559 5.26 13.53 -20.57
CA GLY A 559 6.03 14.54 -19.84
C GLY A 559 6.29 14.13 -18.40
N SER A 560 5.27 13.60 -17.72
CA SER A 560 5.39 13.13 -16.33
C SER A 560 6.37 11.96 -16.19
N VAL A 561 6.29 10.99 -17.12
CA VAL A 561 7.22 9.85 -17.19
C VAL A 561 8.64 10.32 -17.49
N SER A 562 8.82 11.23 -18.45
CA SER A 562 10.14 11.76 -18.78
C SER A 562 10.78 12.46 -17.59
N ASN A 563 10.04 13.34 -16.91
CA ASN A 563 10.56 14.11 -15.77
C ASN A 563 10.98 13.20 -14.61
N ALA A 564 10.21 12.16 -14.32
CA ALA A 564 10.54 11.20 -13.28
C ALA A 564 11.78 10.36 -13.64
N LEU A 565 11.91 9.94 -14.90
CA LEU A 565 13.12 9.26 -15.37
C LEU A 565 14.33 10.19 -15.41
N ASP A 566 14.15 11.48 -15.71
CA ASP A 566 15.22 12.48 -15.66
C ASP A 566 15.74 12.72 -14.24
N ALA A 567 14.87 12.66 -13.25
CA ALA A 567 15.25 12.71 -11.84
C ALA A 567 16.03 11.46 -11.40
N LEU A 568 15.69 10.28 -11.94
CA LEU A 568 16.37 9.03 -11.62
C LEU A 568 17.71 8.87 -12.35
N PHE A 569 17.81 9.41 -13.56
CA PHE A 569 19.02 9.40 -14.39
C PHE A 569 19.47 10.83 -14.66
N PRO A 570 19.98 11.56 -13.65
CA PRO A 570 20.51 12.89 -13.88
C PRO A 570 21.65 12.80 -14.92
N PRO A 571 21.81 13.80 -15.81
CA PRO A 571 22.95 13.84 -16.72
C PRO A 571 24.23 13.72 -15.90
N SER A 572 25.09 12.76 -16.24
CA SER A 572 26.25 12.45 -15.41
C SER A 572 27.18 13.68 -15.38
N THR A 573 27.63 14.04 -14.19
CA THR A 573 28.57 15.16 -13.97
C THR A 573 29.98 14.68 -13.67
N THR A 574 30.23 13.36 -13.69
CA THR A 574 31.49 12.78 -13.18
C THR A 574 32.22 11.92 -14.21
N SER A 575 33.40 12.40 -14.60
CA SER A 575 34.32 11.87 -15.61
C SER A 575 35.04 10.56 -15.23
N GLY A 576 34.45 9.72 -14.37
CA GLY A 576 35.15 8.62 -13.69
C GLY A 576 34.69 7.19 -13.99
N SER A 577 33.58 6.98 -14.70
CA SER A 577 33.09 5.63 -15.03
C SER A 577 33.61 5.15 -16.38
N ASN A 578 34.11 3.91 -16.44
CA ASN A 578 34.54 3.24 -17.68
C ASN A 578 33.39 2.92 -18.66
N VAL A 579 32.15 3.26 -18.32
CA VAL A 579 31.01 3.21 -19.25
C VAL A 579 31.00 4.54 -20.00
N SER A 580 31.03 4.48 -21.34
CA SER A 580 31.01 5.71 -22.13
C SER A 580 29.75 6.50 -21.80
N GLN A 581 29.87 7.82 -21.62
CA GLN A 581 28.73 8.68 -21.33
C GLN A 581 27.59 8.49 -22.36
N SER A 582 27.96 8.25 -23.62
CA SER A 582 27.05 7.88 -24.70
C SER A 582 26.23 6.62 -24.41
N ASP A 583 26.78 5.59 -23.76
CA ASP A 583 26.03 4.37 -23.45
C ASP A 583 24.98 4.60 -22.37
N LEU A 584 25.31 5.42 -21.36
CA LEU A 584 24.35 5.80 -20.31
C LEU A 584 23.22 6.67 -20.88
N ASP A 585 23.55 7.62 -21.74
CA ASP A 585 22.55 8.48 -22.40
C ASP A 585 21.66 7.67 -23.36
N ASN A 586 22.24 6.72 -24.10
CA ASN A 586 21.49 5.78 -24.93
C ASN A 586 20.56 4.91 -24.10
N MET A 587 21.03 4.35 -22.98
CA MET A 587 20.21 3.56 -22.07
C MET A 587 19.06 4.38 -21.49
N ARG A 588 19.33 5.63 -21.06
CA ARG A 588 18.31 6.56 -20.57
C ARG A 588 17.25 6.85 -21.63
N SER A 589 17.67 7.15 -22.86
CA SER A 589 16.75 7.42 -23.98
C SER A 589 15.88 6.20 -24.32
N GLN A 590 16.49 5.01 -24.37
CA GLN A 590 15.77 3.76 -24.59
C GLN A 590 14.77 3.48 -23.46
N LEU A 591 15.18 3.60 -22.20
CA LEU A 591 14.31 3.36 -21.06
C LEU A 591 13.11 4.32 -21.06
N LYS A 592 13.33 5.61 -21.38
CA LYS A 592 12.24 6.58 -21.57
C LYS A 592 11.26 6.15 -22.65
N SER A 593 11.77 5.75 -23.81
CA SER A 593 10.95 5.33 -24.94
C SER A 593 10.12 4.10 -24.57
N VAL A 594 10.74 3.06 -24.01
CA VAL A 594 10.05 1.82 -23.64
C VAL A 594 9.08 2.03 -22.48
N MET A 595 9.42 2.83 -21.47
CA MET A 595 8.49 3.19 -20.39
C MET A 595 7.28 3.95 -20.91
N THR A 596 7.47 4.90 -21.82
CA THR A 596 6.36 5.63 -22.44
C THR A 596 5.44 4.68 -23.22
N GLN A 597 6.03 3.77 -24.01
CA GLN A 597 5.26 2.72 -24.70
C GLN A 597 4.52 1.80 -23.73
N TYR A 598 5.14 1.43 -22.60
CA TYR A 598 4.50 0.62 -21.58
C TYR A 598 3.33 1.34 -20.92
N MET A 599 3.41 2.65 -20.66
CA MET A 599 2.26 3.41 -20.18
C MET A 599 1.11 3.42 -21.20
N THR A 600 1.39 3.58 -22.49
CA THR A 600 0.37 3.47 -23.54
C THR A 600 -0.28 2.08 -23.56
N ARG A 601 0.48 1.01 -23.31
CA ARG A 601 -0.08 -0.35 -23.16
C ARG A 601 -0.95 -0.46 -21.92
N LEU A 602 -0.54 0.11 -20.79
CA LEU A 602 -1.38 0.12 -19.59
C LEU A 602 -2.72 0.80 -19.86
N GLU A 603 -2.74 1.88 -20.65
CA GLU A 603 -4.00 2.54 -21.04
C GLU A 603 -4.94 1.63 -21.84
N SER A 604 -4.40 0.75 -22.70
CA SER A 604 -5.18 -0.26 -23.41
C SER A 604 -5.46 -1.52 -22.60
N GLY A 605 -5.10 -1.56 -21.31
CA GLY A 605 -5.24 -2.75 -20.47
C GLY A 605 -4.29 -3.88 -20.85
N ASP A 606 -3.18 -3.56 -21.52
CA ASP A 606 -2.16 -4.49 -22.01
C ASP A 606 -0.86 -4.45 -21.18
N GLY A 607 -0.97 -4.25 -19.87
CA GLY A 607 0.15 -4.28 -18.93
C GLY A 607 0.66 -5.69 -18.62
N GLU A 608 1.48 -5.79 -17.57
CA GLU A 608 1.99 -7.06 -17.03
C GLU A 608 0.84 -8.04 -16.71
N VAL A 609 1.03 -9.31 -17.08
CA VAL A 609 0.06 -10.37 -16.82
C VAL A 609 0.20 -10.83 -15.36
N ILE A 610 -0.82 -10.55 -14.55
CA ILE A 610 -0.91 -10.98 -13.16
C ILE A 610 -2.02 -12.02 -13.07
N GLY A 611 -1.63 -13.27 -12.84
CA GLY A 611 -2.58 -14.38 -12.75
C GLY A 611 -3.47 -14.54 -14.00
N GLY A 612 -2.88 -14.40 -15.19
CA GLY A 612 -3.58 -14.55 -16.48
C GLY A 612 -4.40 -13.32 -16.90
N ILE A 613 -4.46 -12.27 -16.08
CA ILE A 613 -5.17 -11.03 -16.41
C ILE A 613 -4.14 -9.91 -16.56
N LYS A 614 -4.23 -9.16 -17.66
CA LYS A 614 -3.36 -8.01 -17.91
C LYS A 614 -3.71 -6.85 -16.97
N GLU A 615 -2.69 -6.20 -16.43
CA GLU A 615 -2.83 -4.98 -15.64
C GLU A 615 -3.26 -3.81 -16.53
N GLY A 616 -4.05 -2.90 -15.97
CA GLY A 616 -4.50 -1.69 -16.67
C GLY A 616 -4.02 -0.41 -16.00
N PHE A 617 -4.21 0.70 -16.68
CA PHE A 617 -3.83 2.02 -16.18
C PHE A 617 -4.60 2.39 -14.91
N ASN A 618 -5.90 2.09 -14.86
CA ASN A 618 -6.77 2.49 -13.75
C ASN A 618 -6.88 1.48 -12.61
N ILE A 619 -6.73 0.19 -12.93
CA ILE A 619 -6.99 -0.90 -12.01
C ILE A 619 -5.66 -1.61 -11.75
N VAL A 620 -5.27 -1.64 -10.49
CA VAL A 620 -4.16 -2.48 -10.05
C VAL A 620 -4.69 -3.87 -9.74
N ARG A 621 -3.87 -4.88 -10.03
CA ARG A 621 -4.15 -6.27 -9.71
C ARG A 621 -3.03 -6.80 -8.84
N LEU A 622 -3.40 -7.41 -7.71
CA LEU A 622 -2.45 -8.03 -6.79
C LEU A 622 -2.77 -9.51 -6.68
N GLU A 623 -1.73 -10.34 -6.80
CA GLU A 623 -1.84 -11.77 -6.53
C GLU A 623 -1.73 -12.05 -5.04
N ASP A 624 -2.51 -13.02 -4.56
CA ASP A 624 -2.48 -13.48 -3.17
C ASP A 624 -1.06 -13.90 -2.75
N PRO A 625 -0.48 -13.23 -1.75
CA PRO A 625 0.90 -13.51 -1.35
C PRO A 625 1.06 -14.82 -0.57
N PHE A 626 -0.03 -15.54 -0.26
CA PHE A 626 -0.02 -16.80 0.49
C PHE A 626 -0.30 -18.05 -0.35
N SER A 627 -0.71 -17.87 -1.60
CA SER A 627 -0.97 -19.00 -2.49
C SER A 627 -0.09 -18.92 -3.74
N THR A 628 0.38 -20.09 -4.15
CA THR A 628 1.01 -20.26 -5.45
C THR A 628 -0.04 -20.64 -6.47
N ARG A 629 0.07 -20.08 -7.65
CA ARG A 629 -0.52 -20.71 -8.83
C ARG A 629 0.46 -21.71 -9.39
N PRO A 630 0.03 -22.95 -9.68
CA PRO A 630 0.77 -23.78 -10.61
C PRO A 630 0.97 -23.00 -11.91
N GLY A 631 2.13 -23.15 -12.55
CA GLY A 631 2.36 -22.59 -13.89
C GLY A 631 1.41 -23.16 -14.94
N ASP A 632 0.57 -24.14 -14.57
CA ASP A 632 -0.51 -24.66 -15.37
C ASP A 632 -1.70 -23.69 -15.38
N PRO A 633 -2.02 -23.05 -16.53
CA PRO A 633 -3.21 -22.22 -16.68
C PRO A 633 -4.53 -22.99 -16.47
N LYS A 634 -4.49 -24.33 -16.41
CA LYS A 634 -5.64 -25.19 -16.13
C LYS A 634 -5.79 -25.57 -14.66
N ALA A 635 -4.80 -25.31 -13.80
CA ALA A 635 -4.93 -25.62 -12.38
C ALA A 635 -5.96 -24.67 -11.74
N PRO A 636 -7.18 -25.14 -11.42
CA PRO A 636 -8.27 -24.26 -11.07
C PRO A 636 -8.17 -23.71 -9.65
N THR A 637 -7.25 -24.25 -8.85
CA THR A 637 -7.14 -23.96 -7.41
C THR A 637 -5.71 -23.60 -7.04
N PRO A 638 -5.47 -22.36 -6.59
CA PRO A 638 -4.20 -21.95 -6.01
C PRO A 638 -3.84 -22.82 -4.79
N ILE A 639 -2.57 -23.19 -4.69
CA ILE A 639 -2.05 -24.08 -3.66
C ILE A 639 -1.41 -23.21 -2.56
N PRO A 640 -1.81 -23.34 -1.29
CA PRO A 640 -1.17 -22.64 -0.19
C PRO A 640 0.34 -22.89 -0.16
N ILE A 641 1.10 -21.83 0.08
CA ILE A 641 2.56 -21.93 0.18
C ILE A 641 2.92 -22.62 1.49
N ASN A 642 3.63 -23.75 1.42
CA ASN A 642 4.14 -24.45 2.59
C ASN A 642 5.62 -24.10 2.80
N LEU A 643 5.89 -23.31 3.83
CA LEU A 643 7.24 -22.91 4.24
C LEU A 643 7.41 -23.13 5.75
N PRO A 644 8.66 -23.26 6.22
CA PRO A 644 8.93 -23.24 7.66
C PRO A 644 8.30 -21.98 8.30
N GLY A 645 7.65 -22.15 9.45
CA GLY A 645 7.00 -21.04 10.16
C GLY A 645 7.96 -19.92 10.61
N THR A 646 9.27 -20.14 10.50
CA THR A 646 10.31 -19.13 10.72
C THR A 646 10.45 -18.14 9.55
N LEU A 647 9.92 -18.47 8.37
CA LEU A 647 10.03 -17.66 7.15
C LEU A 647 8.68 -17.16 6.62
N LEU A 648 7.59 -17.81 7.01
CA LEU A 648 6.23 -17.48 6.58
C LEU A 648 5.37 -17.07 7.79
N MET A 649 4.71 -15.92 7.67
CA MET A 649 3.59 -15.61 8.57
C MET A 649 2.38 -16.44 8.19
N ASN A 650 1.87 -17.25 9.12
CA ASN A 650 0.72 -18.13 8.87
C ASN A 650 -0.55 -17.71 9.61
N SER A 651 -0.45 -16.76 10.53
CA SER A 651 -1.58 -16.28 11.33
C SER A 651 -2.24 -15.05 10.68
N PRO A 652 -3.56 -15.05 10.42
CA PRO A 652 -4.28 -13.87 9.94
C PRO A 652 -4.07 -12.63 10.82
N GLN A 653 -3.95 -12.83 12.14
CA GLN A 653 -3.77 -11.76 13.13
C GLN A 653 -2.41 -11.05 13.00
N ASP A 654 -1.41 -11.75 12.46
CA ASP A 654 -0.07 -11.20 12.29
C ASP A 654 0.04 -10.35 11.01
N VAL A 655 -0.90 -10.57 10.09
CA VAL A 655 -0.95 -10.02 8.73
C VAL A 655 -1.93 -8.85 8.64
N LYS A 656 -3.06 -8.90 9.37
CA LYS A 656 -4.10 -7.85 9.41
C LYS A 656 -3.79 -6.84 10.52
N THR A 657 -3.55 -5.59 10.15
CA THR A 657 -3.27 -4.52 11.13
C THR A 657 -4.51 -3.85 11.70
N SER A 658 -5.66 -4.00 11.03
CA SER A 658 -6.98 -3.50 11.46
C SER A 658 -7.82 -4.54 12.19
N TRP A 659 -7.23 -5.67 12.61
CA TRP A 659 -7.97 -6.72 13.30
C TRP A 659 -8.51 -6.22 14.64
N ASP A 660 -9.83 -6.10 14.75
CA ASP A 660 -10.47 -5.89 16.04
C ASP A 660 -10.34 -7.18 16.86
N ASN A 661 -9.74 -7.07 18.06
CA ASN A 661 -9.61 -8.17 19.01
C ASN A 661 -10.95 -8.57 19.64
N THR A 662 -12.08 -7.95 19.27
CA THR A 662 -13.41 -8.34 19.73
C THR A 662 -13.79 -9.74 19.23
N LYS A 663 -13.33 -10.78 19.95
CA LYS A 663 -13.63 -12.22 19.76
C LYS A 663 -15.14 -12.59 19.85
N ASN A 664 -16.06 -11.63 19.75
CA ASN A 664 -17.47 -11.86 20.01
C ASN A 664 -18.24 -12.23 18.74
N ASN A 665 -18.36 -13.55 18.51
CA ASN A 665 -19.00 -14.24 17.37
C ASN A 665 -20.34 -13.65 16.88
N GLN A 666 -21.09 -12.92 17.71
CA GLN A 666 -22.42 -12.42 17.33
C GLN A 666 -22.40 -11.09 16.54
N GLN A 667 -21.38 -10.25 16.69
CA GLN A 667 -21.27 -9.05 15.84
C GLN A 667 -20.69 -9.37 14.45
N TYR A 668 -19.99 -10.51 14.33
CA TYR A 668 -19.49 -11.07 13.07
C TYR A 668 -20.58 -11.61 12.12
N ALA A 669 -21.86 -11.56 12.49
CA ALA A 669 -22.96 -11.84 11.56
C ALA A 669 -23.52 -10.57 10.87
N LYS A 670 -23.07 -9.36 11.25
CA LYS A 670 -23.72 -8.09 10.87
C LYS A 670 -23.05 -7.26 9.75
N GLY A 671 -22.05 -7.80 9.04
CA GLY A 671 -21.60 -7.23 7.76
C GLY A 671 -20.59 -6.07 7.83
N ARG A 672 -19.74 -5.96 8.86
CA ARG A 672 -18.77 -4.84 8.92
C ARG A 672 -17.57 -5.07 7.98
N VAL A 673 -17.34 -4.12 7.06
CA VAL A 673 -16.22 -4.12 6.11
C VAL A 673 -14.88 -3.73 6.77
N GLY A 674 -13.77 -4.25 6.24
CA GLY A 674 -12.43 -4.34 6.86
C GLY A 674 -11.63 -3.05 7.11
N TYR A 675 -12.28 -1.89 7.15
CA TYR A 675 -11.70 -0.63 7.60
C TYR A 675 -12.52 -0.07 8.77
N SER A 676 -11.85 0.52 9.76
CA SER A 676 -12.51 1.04 10.96
C SER A 676 -12.63 2.55 10.86
N VAL A 677 -13.73 3.11 11.35
CA VAL A 677 -13.96 4.54 11.47
C VAL A 677 -14.42 4.80 12.89
N LYS A 678 -13.86 5.84 13.52
CA LYS A 678 -14.25 6.26 14.87
C LYS A 678 -14.77 7.69 14.81
N ILE A 679 -15.93 7.94 15.40
CA ILE A 679 -16.39 9.31 15.62
C ILE A 679 -15.47 9.95 16.67
N VAL A 680 -15.04 11.17 16.42
CA VAL A 680 -14.12 11.93 17.29
C VAL A 680 -14.74 13.28 17.62
N SER A 681 -14.52 13.77 18.83
CA SER A 681 -15.02 15.09 19.23
C SER A 681 -14.16 16.19 18.61
N PHE A 682 -14.74 17.35 18.32
CA PHE A 682 -13.99 18.52 17.85
C PHE A 682 -12.95 18.98 18.87
N GLU A 683 -13.24 18.84 20.17
CA GLU A 683 -12.26 19.09 21.23
C GLU A 683 -11.00 18.23 21.05
N SER A 684 -11.14 16.97 20.65
CA SER A 684 -9.98 16.11 20.39
C SER A 684 -9.18 16.54 19.17
N LEU A 685 -9.78 17.25 18.21
CA LEU A 685 -9.10 17.76 17.01
C LEU A 685 -8.40 19.10 17.28
N THR A 686 -8.95 19.94 18.16
CA THR A 686 -8.38 21.25 18.50
C THR A 686 -7.36 21.16 19.63
N ASN A 687 -7.47 20.18 20.53
CA ASN A 687 -6.56 20.01 21.65
C ASN A 687 -5.33 19.18 21.28
N ARG A 688 -4.26 19.86 20.86
CA ARG A 688 -2.94 19.29 20.50
C ARG A 688 -2.25 18.43 21.57
N LYS A 689 -2.78 18.38 22.80
CA LYS A 689 -2.18 17.62 23.90
C LYS A 689 -2.46 16.12 23.84
N GLN A 690 -3.42 15.67 23.04
CA GLN A 690 -3.56 14.24 22.82
C GLN A 690 -2.49 13.81 21.79
N PRO A 691 -1.81 12.68 22.00
CA PRO A 691 -0.83 12.23 21.03
C PRO A 691 -1.54 11.59 19.83
N ALA A 692 -1.08 11.90 18.62
CA ALA A 692 -1.62 11.30 17.39
C ALA A 692 -1.39 9.77 17.37
N ASN A 693 -0.30 9.33 18.00
CA ASN A 693 0.17 7.96 18.00
C ASN A 693 0.67 7.55 19.41
N SER A 694 1.05 6.29 19.57
CA SER A 694 1.63 5.79 20.83
C SER A 694 2.97 6.45 21.22
N ASP A 695 3.57 7.22 20.31
CA ASP A 695 4.87 7.87 20.48
C ASP A 695 4.82 9.21 21.23
N GLY A 696 3.62 9.73 21.53
CA GLY A 696 3.49 10.98 22.26
C GLY A 696 3.62 12.24 21.41
N THR A 697 3.82 12.12 20.09
CA THR A 697 3.97 13.30 19.22
C THR A 697 2.62 13.96 18.96
N GLY A 698 2.55 15.28 19.19
CA GLY A 698 1.39 16.09 18.80
C GLY A 698 1.31 16.24 17.27
N TRP A 699 0.10 16.46 16.74
CA TRP A 699 -0.08 16.72 15.31
C TRP A 699 0.01 18.22 14.98
N MET A 700 0.38 18.53 13.74
CA MET A 700 0.63 19.89 13.25
C MET A 700 -0.54 20.49 12.46
N ASN A 701 -1.38 19.69 11.83
CA ASN A 701 -2.46 20.21 10.99
C ASN A 701 -3.58 20.82 11.85
N GLU A 702 -3.97 22.05 11.49
CA GLU A 702 -5.04 22.79 12.15
C GLU A 702 -6.37 22.62 11.42
N LEU A 703 -7.45 22.57 12.19
CA LEU A 703 -8.80 22.65 11.65
C LEU A 703 -9.03 24.06 11.10
N THR A 704 -9.51 24.16 9.86
CA THR A 704 -9.89 25.43 9.21
C THR A 704 -11.40 25.51 9.10
N PRO A 705 -12.11 25.99 10.14
CA PRO A 705 -13.57 25.91 10.22
C PRO A 705 -14.27 27.05 9.45
N GLY A 706 -13.51 28.06 9.01
CA GLY A 706 -14.02 29.29 8.38
C GLY A 706 -14.66 30.25 9.39
N ALA A 707 -15.00 31.46 8.94
CA ALA A 707 -15.45 32.55 9.83
C ALA A 707 -16.61 32.15 10.76
N GLU A 708 -17.65 31.53 10.22
CA GLU A 708 -18.77 31.03 11.05
C GLU A 708 -18.38 29.88 11.97
N GLY A 709 -17.45 29.03 11.55
CA GLY A 709 -17.03 27.90 12.35
C GLY A 709 -16.11 28.32 13.50
N ASP A 710 -15.32 29.38 13.32
CA ASP A 710 -14.53 30.01 14.39
C ASP A 710 -15.42 30.54 15.52
N GLU A 711 -16.61 31.04 15.18
CA GLU A 711 -17.62 31.46 16.17
C GLU A 711 -18.29 30.27 16.87
N ASP A 712 -18.61 29.20 16.12
CA ASP A 712 -19.38 28.07 16.64
C ASP A 712 -18.52 27.07 17.45
N LEU A 713 -17.29 26.78 17.02
CA LEU A 713 -16.42 25.73 17.58
C LEU A 713 -16.21 25.83 19.11
N PRO A 714 -15.99 27.00 19.73
CA PRO A 714 -15.80 27.11 21.18
C PRO A 714 -17.00 26.60 22.00
N TYR A 715 -18.19 26.57 21.39
CA TYR A 715 -19.44 26.14 22.04
C TYR A 715 -19.76 24.66 21.81
N ILE A 716 -19.01 23.97 20.94
CA ILE A 716 -19.23 22.56 20.63
C ILE A 716 -18.55 21.71 21.72
N ARG A 717 -19.36 21.28 22.70
CA ARG A 717 -18.97 20.32 23.72
C ARG A 717 -19.62 18.97 23.39
N HIS A 718 -18.91 18.13 22.64
CA HIS A 718 -19.33 16.75 22.37
C HIS A 718 -18.79 15.79 23.42
#